data_AF-A0A919P9E1-F1
#
_entry.id   AF-A0A919P9E1-F1
#
_cell.length_a   1.000
_cell.length_b   1.000
_cell.length_c   1.000
_cell.angle_alpha   90.00
_cell.angle_beta   90.00
_cell.angle_gamma   90.00
#
_symmetry.space_group_name_H-M   'P 1'
#
loop_
_entity.id
_entity.type
_entity.pdbx_description
1 polymer ?
#
loop_
_entity_poly.entity_id
_entity_poly.type
_entity_poly.pdbx_seq_one_letter_code
_entity_poly.pdbx_strand_id
1 'polypeptide(L)'
;MIGRRLKAGVALVAAGALLLAGCTDERDGKKEADKAAELPTSIAIHPLFVQGDSGGVGSEVITREPTDDGTFRIDFSEDEVGGMGEASRAASWNAAIVSTLLTGEPLSGRFGFEISGRIDGPSAGALKTVALVALQNGDTIDKTVTMTGTINATGTIGPVGGIPEKLKGAAEEGLTKVLVPLGQRNSTNAAGEQVDLVREGDRLGVEVVEVGDIYEAYPLLTGEKLPAPAQAGEPRLDTRSYDKTDAQVDAALARYQTANNAFNGLPLEVQTAISSTLLPDKAAAAFDRATDLQRQGLVAGAFTKAQEAAALMETLLAVGSALNPLFTQGLDGLPVMLQTMTDISPAERRFFSFLDQLSTYEPATLSDVEAVTTAYGGAFDAYSMLSFATAELQQITATYEQGAYTSLEQLFTDLTLPLLYAELAKAELTNTQAVYEVGRENGGAAIREDLDLRQVGDFFRRGADANFAAFSTSGVVAQLAESNGVSTDLVINHLAQYDANIALSVNQSVVAEAFADYIGEGKPNASYAIMGYGLSNYVRNQLLVEKYYNNAIVDEQYQVVGLQFEGALDNALDLGRAQLSAEIDHLRTHESPPVISVGQYEAGGVFRADGAPAERFDALWYYNSGFLLTRLMSYLGGFETPDADDTSTKKDPVPSEKATKPSDDTTEDDT
;
A
#
# COMPACT_ATOMS: atom_id res chain seq x y z
N MET A 1 17.24 -2.32 -50.76
CA MET A 1 18.45 -1.68 -51.34
C MET A 1 18.34 -0.18 -51.10
N ILE A 2 19.33 0.39 -50.41
CA ILE A 2 19.99 1.69 -50.68
C ILE A 2 19.02 2.85 -51.05
N GLY A 3 18.80 3.91 -50.28
CA GLY A 3 19.71 4.66 -49.42
C GLY A 3 19.71 6.15 -49.84
N ARG A 4 19.23 7.01 -48.92
CA ARG A 4 19.84 8.28 -48.48
C ARG A 4 19.91 9.53 -49.43
N ARG A 5 19.61 10.68 -48.78
CA ARG A 5 20.07 12.09 -49.02
C ARG A 5 19.20 12.93 -49.98
N LEU A 6 19.01 14.25 -49.85
CA LEU A 6 19.76 15.40 -49.30
C LEU A 6 18.74 16.48 -48.81
N LYS A 7 18.88 17.09 -47.61
CA LYS A 7 19.61 18.34 -47.25
C LYS A 7 19.02 19.70 -47.72
N ALA A 8 18.60 20.48 -46.71
CA ALA A 8 19.10 21.82 -46.30
C ALA A 8 18.62 23.12 -46.97
N GLY A 9 18.43 24.14 -46.11
CA GLY A 9 18.58 25.58 -46.41
C GLY A 9 17.34 26.42 -46.08
N VAL A 10 17.15 26.99 -44.88
CA VAL A 10 17.71 28.24 -44.31
C VAL A 10 16.90 29.51 -44.63
N ALA A 11 16.63 30.30 -43.57
CA ALA A 11 16.41 31.76 -43.51
C ALA A 11 15.08 32.35 -44.06
N LEU A 12 14.54 33.49 -43.56
CA LEU A 12 14.64 34.29 -42.34
C LEU A 12 13.58 35.41 -42.55
N VAL A 13 12.83 35.77 -41.50
CA VAL A 13 12.48 37.14 -41.07
C VAL A 13 11.50 38.03 -41.86
N ALA A 14 10.59 38.61 -41.04
CA ALA A 14 10.02 39.97 -41.02
C ALA A 14 8.65 40.30 -41.66
N ALA A 15 7.75 40.62 -40.72
CA ALA A 15 7.07 41.90 -40.56
C ALA A 15 5.79 42.19 -41.36
N GLY A 16 4.83 42.80 -40.66
CA GLY A 16 3.85 43.68 -41.27
C GLY A 16 2.45 43.57 -40.67
N ALA A 17 2.22 44.29 -39.58
CA ALA A 17 0.90 44.57 -39.03
C ALA A 17 -0.02 45.28 -40.05
N LEU A 18 -1.34 45.08 -39.95
CA LEU A 18 -2.31 46.18 -40.08
C LEU A 18 -3.73 45.76 -39.66
N LEU A 19 -4.22 46.47 -38.64
CA LEU A 19 -5.61 46.58 -38.23
C LEU A 19 -6.46 47.21 -39.34
N LEU A 20 -7.62 46.63 -39.62
CA LEU A 20 -8.77 47.36 -40.16
C LEU A 20 -10.02 46.96 -39.38
N ALA A 21 -10.55 47.94 -38.64
CA ALA A 21 -11.87 47.89 -38.05
C ALA A 21 -12.93 48.04 -39.15
N GLY A 22 -13.91 47.15 -39.16
CA GLY A 22 -15.14 47.27 -39.92
C GLY A 22 -16.31 46.83 -39.05
N CYS A 23 -17.10 47.79 -38.59
CA CYS A 23 -18.39 47.54 -37.96
C CYS A 23 -19.43 47.23 -39.05
N THR A 24 -20.06 46.06 -38.98
CA THR A 24 -21.45 45.86 -39.41
C THR A 24 -22.09 44.76 -38.56
N ASP A 25 -23.16 45.16 -37.88
CA ASP A 25 -24.04 44.34 -37.05
C ASP A 25 -24.94 43.49 -37.96
N GLU A 26 -24.75 42.18 -37.98
CA GLU A 26 -25.76 41.22 -38.42
C GLU A 26 -25.68 39.99 -37.52
N ARG A 27 -26.64 39.93 -36.58
CA ARG A 27 -26.90 38.78 -35.73
C ARG A 27 -27.47 37.67 -36.60
N ASP A 28 -26.71 36.60 -36.80
CA ASP A 28 -27.29 35.27 -36.99
C ASP A 28 -26.30 34.18 -36.56
N GLY A 29 -26.82 33.23 -35.77
CA GLY A 29 -26.07 32.30 -34.95
C GLY A 29 -25.01 31.46 -35.67
N LYS A 30 -23.78 31.53 -35.17
CA LYS A 30 -22.80 30.46 -35.25
C LYS A 30 -22.38 30.12 -33.82
N LYS A 31 -22.61 28.86 -33.44
CA LYS A 31 -21.96 28.21 -32.31
C LYS A 31 -20.45 28.47 -32.44
N GLU A 32 -19.90 29.21 -31.49
CA GLU A 32 -18.47 29.11 -31.19
C GLU A 32 -18.22 27.64 -30.86
N ALA A 33 -17.43 26.98 -31.72
CA ALA A 33 -16.74 25.78 -31.30
C ALA A 33 -15.71 26.26 -30.28
N ASP A 34 -15.94 25.93 -29.02
CA ASP A 34 -14.91 26.01 -27.99
C ASP A 34 -13.67 25.30 -28.55
N LYS A 35 -12.63 26.08 -28.83
CA LYS A 35 -11.27 25.53 -28.87
C LYS A 35 -11.01 25.13 -27.42
N ALA A 36 -11.15 23.85 -27.10
CA ALA A 36 -10.55 23.30 -25.89
C ALA A 36 -9.11 23.81 -25.83
N ALA A 37 -8.78 24.58 -24.80
CA ALA A 37 -7.40 25.00 -24.59
C ALA A 37 -6.57 23.71 -24.45
N GLU A 38 -5.47 23.60 -25.21
CA GLU A 38 -4.51 22.51 -24.99
C GLU A 38 -4.04 22.62 -23.55
N LEU A 39 -4.24 21.53 -22.77
CA LEU A 39 -3.75 21.44 -21.41
C LEU A 39 -2.23 21.67 -21.41
N PRO A 40 -1.66 22.34 -20.39
CA PRO A 40 -0.21 22.41 -20.22
C PRO A 40 0.36 21.00 -20.24
N THR A 41 1.38 20.77 -21.08
CA THR A 41 2.07 19.47 -21.17
C THR A 41 3.30 19.39 -20.26
N SER A 42 3.70 20.52 -19.66
CA SER A 42 4.81 20.59 -18.71
C SER A 42 4.62 21.64 -17.62
N ILE A 43 5.13 21.35 -16.43
CA ILE A 43 5.20 22.25 -15.27
C ILE A 43 6.62 22.23 -14.72
N ALA A 44 7.20 23.40 -14.48
CA ALA A 44 8.45 23.52 -13.74
C ALA A 44 8.16 23.68 -12.24
N ILE A 45 8.86 22.92 -11.41
CA ILE A 45 8.77 22.96 -9.96
C ILE A 45 10.12 23.29 -9.31
N HIS A 46 10.07 23.72 -8.05
CA HIS A 46 11.20 24.21 -7.27
C HIS A 46 11.49 23.30 -6.05
N PRO A 47 11.96 22.05 -6.24
CA PRO A 47 12.19 21.11 -5.13
C PRO A 47 13.27 21.62 -4.17
N LEU A 48 13.04 21.46 -2.87
CA LEU A 48 13.99 21.87 -1.83
C LEU A 48 14.96 20.73 -1.48
N PHE A 49 16.25 21.04 -1.37
CA PHE A 49 17.29 20.08 -1.01
C PHE A 49 18.21 20.58 0.10
N VAL A 50 19.02 19.66 0.65
CA VAL A 50 20.03 19.93 1.69
C VAL A 50 21.39 19.42 1.21
N GLN A 51 22.43 20.19 1.48
CA GLN A 51 23.83 19.81 1.26
C GLN A 51 24.66 20.23 2.48
N GLY A 52 25.04 19.25 3.31
CA GLY A 52 25.67 19.53 4.61
C GLY A 52 24.75 20.38 5.49
N ASP A 53 25.26 21.50 5.98
CA ASP A 53 24.53 22.43 6.85
C ASP A 53 23.81 23.56 6.07
N SER A 54 23.72 23.42 4.74
CA SER A 54 23.10 24.40 3.84
C SER A 54 21.92 23.79 3.08
N GLY A 55 20.95 24.62 2.72
CA GLY A 55 19.83 24.22 1.87
C GLY A 55 19.82 24.99 0.55
N GLY A 56 19.05 24.51 -0.41
CA GLY A 56 18.91 25.14 -1.71
C GLY A 56 17.62 24.75 -2.42
N VAL A 57 17.42 25.37 -3.58
CA VAL A 57 16.26 25.14 -4.46
C VAL A 57 16.73 24.56 -5.78
N GLY A 58 16.23 23.38 -6.12
CA GLY A 58 16.47 22.74 -7.42
C GLY A 58 15.49 23.22 -8.49
N SER A 59 15.69 22.74 -9.71
CA SER A 59 14.76 22.92 -10.81
C SER A 59 14.45 21.55 -11.41
N GLU A 60 13.17 21.23 -11.51
CA GLU A 60 12.69 20.00 -12.14
C GLU A 60 11.52 20.34 -13.06
N VAL A 61 11.55 19.84 -14.31
CA VAL A 61 10.46 19.95 -15.26
C VAL A 61 9.74 18.61 -15.32
N ILE A 62 8.44 18.66 -15.03
CA ILE A 62 7.56 17.50 -15.03
C ILE A 62 6.70 17.58 -16.28
N THR A 63 6.57 16.46 -16.99
CA THR A 63 5.70 16.34 -18.16
C THR A 63 4.74 15.17 -18.04
N ARG A 64 3.58 15.30 -18.68
CA ARG A 64 2.64 14.20 -18.87
C ARG A 64 2.14 14.22 -20.30
N GLU A 65 2.27 13.09 -20.99
CA GLU A 65 1.81 12.91 -22.36
C GLU A 65 1.03 11.59 -22.50
N PRO A 66 -0.01 11.54 -23.34
CA PRO A 66 -0.69 10.29 -23.66
C PRO A 66 0.24 9.32 -24.41
N THR A 67 -0.04 8.03 -24.32
CA THR A 67 0.65 6.99 -25.09
C THR A 67 -0.30 6.33 -26.08
N ASP A 68 0.13 6.18 -27.33
CA ASP A 68 -0.68 5.55 -28.39
C ASP A 68 -0.80 4.01 -28.21
N ASP A 69 0.11 3.41 -27.45
CA ASP A 69 0.19 1.96 -27.21
C ASP A 69 -0.40 1.54 -25.87
N GLY A 70 -1.05 2.45 -25.15
CA GLY A 70 -1.66 2.20 -23.85
C GLY A 70 -0.65 1.98 -22.71
N THR A 71 0.66 2.12 -22.95
CA THR A 71 1.67 1.78 -21.95
C THR A 71 1.87 2.86 -20.90
N PHE A 72 2.18 2.43 -19.67
CA PHE A 72 2.72 3.28 -18.61
C PHE A 72 4.24 3.36 -18.71
N ARG A 73 4.78 4.58 -18.79
CA ARG A 73 6.21 4.88 -18.91
C ARG A 73 6.61 6.04 -18.02
N ILE A 74 7.76 5.90 -17.36
CA ILE A 74 8.44 7.00 -16.69
C ILE A 74 9.77 7.23 -17.38
N ASP A 75 9.98 8.46 -17.83
CA ASP A 75 11.20 8.91 -18.47
C ASP A 75 11.96 9.83 -17.50
N PHE A 76 13.24 9.55 -17.28
CA PHE A 76 14.14 10.38 -16.48
C PHE A 76 15.15 11.06 -17.38
N SER A 77 15.33 12.37 -17.22
CA SER A 77 16.35 13.16 -17.92
C SER A 77 17.23 13.88 -16.88
N GLU A 78 18.54 13.68 -16.97
CA GLU A 78 19.54 14.26 -16.08
C GLU A 78 20.67 14.92 -16.89
N ASP A 79 21.17 16.06 -16.43
CA ASP A 79 22.31 16.78 -17.02
C ASP A 79 23.66 16.40 -16.36
N GLU A 80 23.62 15.70 -15.22
CA GLU A 80 24.77 15.17 -14.49
C GLU A 80 24.67 13.65 -14.36
N VAL A 81 25.79 12.93 -14.49
CA VAL A 81 25.81 11.46 -14.40
C VAL A 81 25.43 11.00 -12.99
N GLY A 82 24.36 10.23 -12.88
CA GLY A 82 23.80 9.85 -11.58
C GLY A 82 23.22 11.06 -10.85
N GLY A 83 22.62 11.98 -11.61
CA GLY A 83 21.94 13.16 -11.13
C GLY A 83 20.72 12.81 -10.28
N MET A 84 20.02 11.71 -10.59
CA MET A 84 18.89 11.23 -9.80
C MET A 84 19.17 9.90 -9.09
N GLY A 85 19.17 9.92 -7.76
CA GLY A 85 19.27 8.71 -6.93
C GLY A 85 17.96 7.93 -6.82
N GLU A 86 18.02 6.72 -6.26
CA GLU A 86 16.89 5.76 -6.20
C GLU A 86 15.70 6.30 -5.41
N ALA A 87 15.93 7.07 -4.34
CA ALA A 87 14.83 7.62 -3.55
C ALA A 87 14.07 8.72 -4.30
N SER A 88 14.77 9.54 -5.10
CA SER A 88 14.12 10.54 -5.97
C SER A 88 13.39 9.87 -7.14
N ARG A 89 13.94 8.79 -7.71
CA ARG A 89 13.26 7.97 -8.73
C ARG A 89 11.97 7.35 -8.17
N ALA A 90 12.01 6.77 -6.98
CA ALA A 90 10.82 6.22 -6.34
C ALA A 90 9.77 7.30 -6.04
N ALA A 91 10.18 8.49 -5.62
CA ALA A 91 9.26 9.63 -5.45
C ALA A 91 8.56 10.01 -6.77
N SER A 92 9.26 9.94 -7.91
CA SER A 92 8.68 10.14 -9.23
C SER A 92 7.70 9.03 -9.62
N TRP A 93 8.03 7.75 -9.35
CA TRP A 93 7.10 6.62 -9.53
C TRP A 93 5.83 6.79 -8.70
N ASN A 94 5.98 7.12 -7.41
CA ASN A 94 4.85 7.37 -6.53
C ASN A 94 4.01 8.58 -6.98
N ALA A 95 4.63 9.67 -7.41
CA ALA A 95 3.90 10.82 -7.92
C ALA A 95 3.04 10.47 -9.14
N ALA A 96 3.57 9.68 -10.08
CA ALA A 96 2.81 9.21 -11.24
C ALA A 96 1.67 8.27 -10.85
N ILE A 97 1.92 7.32 -9.94
CA ILE A 97 0.90 6.38 -9.48
C ILE A 97 -0.20 7.10 -8.68
N VAL A 98 0.17 7.86 -7.67
CA VAL A 98 -0.75 8.56 -6.77
C VAL A 98 -1.58 9.60 -7.53
N SER A 99 -0.97 10.43 -8.40
CA SER A 99 -1.75 11.38 -9.21
C SER A 99 -2.81 10.67 -10.06
N THR A 100 -2.44 9.58 -10.73
CA THR A 100 -3.35 8.77 -11.55
C THR A 100 -4.48 8.16 -10.71
N LEU A 101 -4.18 7.62 -9.52
CA LEU A 101 -5.18 7.04 -8.64
C LEU A 101 -6.18 8.10 -8.15
N LEU A 102 -5.70 9.29 -7.81
CA LEU A 102 -6.53 10.36 -7.24
C LEU A 102 -7.42 11.04 -8.28
N THR A 103 -6.94 11.24 -9.51
CA THR A 103 -7.70 11.93 -10.56
C THR A 103 -8.58 10.98 -11.37
N GLY A 104 -8.29 9.67 -11.37
CA GLY A 104 -9.03 8.71 -12.21
C GLY A 104 -8.60 8.73 -13.67
N GLU A 105 -7.51 9.42 -13.98
CA GLU A 105 -6.90 9.41 -15.31
C GLU A 105 -6.52 7.98 -15.74
N PRO A 106 -6.41 7.71 -17.05
CA PRO A 106 -5.95 6.42 -17.54
C PRO A 106 -4.62 6.00 -16.91
N LEU A 107 -4.50 4.72 -16.53
CA LEU A 107 -3.23 4.14 -16.04
C LEU A 107 -2.11 4.21 -17.09
N SER A 108 -2.46 4.39 -18.37
CA SER A 108 -1.52 4.62 -19.47
C SER A 108 -1.02 6.06 -19.50
N GLY A 109 0.26 6.25 -19.81
CA GLY A 109 0.82 7.59 -20.00
C GLY A 109 2.34 7.60 -19.95
N ARG A 110 2.92 8.65 -20.51
CA ARG A 110 4.34 8.94 -20.44
C ARG A 110 4.54 10.10 -19.46
N PHE A 111 5.27 9.84 -18.38
CA PHE A 111 5.55 10.80 -17.32
C PHE A 111 7.04 11.14 -17.38
N GLY A 112 7.38 12.40 -17.64
CA GLY A 112 8.76 12.86 -17.74
C GLY A 112 9.19 13.61 -16.48
N PHE A 113 10.40 13.32 -15.99
CA PHE A 113 11.06 14.03 -14.90
C PHE A 113 12.44 14.46 -15.35
N GLU A 114 12.57 15.73 -15.73
CA GLU A 114 13.84 16.35 -16.12
C GLU A 114 14.40 17.15 -14.94
N ILE A 115 15.56 16.74 -14.44
CA ILE A 115 16.23 17.40 -13.32
C ILE A 115 17.51 18.11 -13.77
N SER A 116 17.84 19.19 -13.07
CA SER A 116 19.15 19.83 -13.16
C SER A 116 19.96 19.61 -11.88
N GLY A 117 21.18 19.09 -12.02
CA GLY A 117 22.12 18.81 -10.93
C GLY A 117 21.96 17.43 -10.29
N ARG A 118 22.42 17.30 -9.04
CA ARG A 118 22.35 16.05 -8.26
C ARG A 118 21.32 16.17 -7.15
N ILE A 119 20.24 15.41 -7.26
CA ILE A 119 19.13 15.38 -6.30
C ILE A 119 18.86 13.93 -5.90
N ASP A 120 18.84 13.69 -4.60
CA ASP A 120 18.40 12.42 -4.05
C ASP A 120 17.55 12.63 -2.78
N GLY A 121 16.66 11.69 -2.52
CA GLY A 121 15.74 11.69 -1.39
C GLY A 121 14.25 11.78 -1.79
N PRO A 122 13.35 11.23 -0.96
CA PRO A 122 11.92 11.15 -1.27
C PRO A 122 11.17 12.47 -1.07
N SER A 123 11.84 13.51 -0.55
CA SER A 123 11.20 14.71 0.02
C SER A 123 10.55 15.69 -0.97
N ALA A 124 10.61 15.39 -2.27
CA ALA A 124 9.90 16.13 -3.32
C ALA A 124 8.64 15.39 -3.82
N GLY A 125 8.34 14.20 -3.29
CA GLY A 125 7.24 13.35 -3.78
C GLY A 125 5.89 14.06 -3.79
N ALA A 126 5.56 14.81 -2.74
CA ALA A 126 4.31 15.56 -2.68
C ALA A 126 4.24 16.69 -3.73
N LEU A 127 5.33 17.46 -3.90
CA LEU A 127 5.42 18.53 -4.89
C LEU A 127 5.28 17.98 -6.33
N LYS A 128 5.96 16.86 -6.62
CA LYS A 128 5.85 16.16 -7.90
C LYS A 128 4.41 15.68 -8.17
N THR A 129 3.74 15.19 -7.13
CA THR A 129 2.34 14.73 -7.21
C THR A 129 1.39 15.87 -7.52
N VAL A 130 1.49 17.00 -6.81
CA VAL A 130 0.68 18.20 -7.08
C VAL A 130 0.89 18.70 -8.51
N ALA A 131 2.13 18.71 -9.01
CA ALA A 131 2.42 19.09 -10.39
C ALA A 131 1.78 18.16 -11.44
N LEU A 132 1.78 16.85 -11.20
CA LEU A 132 1.10 15.91 -12.09
C LEU A 132 -0.42 16.04 -12.04
N VAL A 133 -1.00 16.25 -10.85
CA VAL A 133 -2.44 16.53 -10.73
C VAL A 133 -2.79 17.84 -11.45
N ALA A 134 -1.97 18.88 -11.31
CA ALA A 134 -2.17 20.15 -12.01
C ALA A 134 -2.09 19.99 -13.53
N LEU A 135 -1.12 19.22 -14.05
CA LEU A 135 -1.04 18.87 -15.48
C LEU A 135 -2.29 18.12 -15.97
N GLN A 136 -2.82 17.22 -15.16
CA GLN A 136 -4.03 16.44 -15.47
C GLN A 136 -5.28 17.32 -15.48
N ASN A 137 -5.41 18.26 -14.53
CA ASN A 137 -6.54 19.17 -14.42
C ASN A 137 -6.46 20.39 -15.34
N GLY A 138 -5.27 20.68 -15.89
CA GLY A 138 -5.03 21.86 -16.71
C GLY A 138 -4.64 23.12 -15.93
N ASP A 139 -4.26 22.95 -14.68
CA ASP A 139 -3.94 24.04 -13.75
C ASP A 139 -2.44 24.40 -13.82
N THR A 140 -2.10 25.55 -13.23
CA THR A 140 -0.71 26.01 -13.11
C THR A 140 -0.26 26.02 -11.67
N ILE A 141 1.05 25.88 -11.43
CA ILE A 141 1.66 26.07 -10.11
C ILE A 141 2.23 27.49 -9.98
N ASP A 142 1.98 28.15 -8.85
CA ASP A 142 2.60 29.41 -8.46
C ASP A 142 4.11 29.21 -8.23
N LYS A 143 4.91 29.87 -9.07
CA LYS A 143 6.38 29.76 -9.06
C LYS A 143 7.04 30.35 -7.81
N THR A 144 6.29 31.12 -7.02
CA THR A 144 6.77 31.71 -5.76
C THR A 144 6.47 30.86 -4.54
N VAL A 145 5.74 29.75 -4.73
CA VAL A 145 5.37 28.80 -3.68
C VAL A 145 6.09 27.47 -3.94
N THR A 146 6.59 26.84 -2.88
CA THR A 146 7.13 25.48 -2.96
C THR A 146 6.72 24.66 -1.74
N MET A 147 7.08 23.39 -1.71
CA MET A 147 6.87 22.51 -0.57
C MET A 147 7.96 21.46 -0.42
N THR A 148 7.99 20.81 0.75
CA THR A 148 8.73 19.58 0.97
C THR A 148 7.86 18.57 1.72
N GLY A 149 8.06 17.28 1.43
CA GLY A 149 7.28 16.19 1.99
C GLY A 149 7.35 14.93 1.13
N THR A 150 7.38 13.75 1.77
CA THR A 150 7.19 12.48 1.04
C THR A 150 5.71 12.32 0.65
N ILE A 151 5.39 11.32 -0.18
CA ILE A 151 4.02 11.05 -0.59
C ILE A 151 3.66 9.58 -0.39
N ASN A 152 2.56 9.32 0.31
CA ASN A 152 2.02 7.99 0.50
C ASN A 152 0.91 7.68 -0.51
N ALA A 153 0.49 6.42 -0.60
CA ALA A 153 -0.39 5.87 -1.63
C ALA A 153 -1.77 6.54 -1.69
N THR A 154 -2.24 7.07 -0.56
CA THR A 154 -3.51 7.78 -0.38
C THR A 154 -3.40 9.29 -0.63
N GLY A 155 -2.20 9.81 -0.92
CA GLY A 155 -1.97 11.24 -1.11
C GLY A 155 -1.59 12.00 0.16
N THR A 156 -1.34 11.31 1.28
CA THR A 156 -0.89 11.95 2.54
C THR A 156 0.57 12.37 2.43
N ILE A 157 0.92 13.50 3.03
CA ILE A 157 2.26 14.07 3.00
C ILE A 157 3.04 13.58 4.23
N GLY A 158 4.12 12.86 4.00
CA GLY A 158 4.95 12.32 5.07
C GLY A 158 6.09 13.25 5.51
N PRO A 159 6.54 13.12 6.77
CA PRO A 159 7.66 13.87 7.34
C PRO A 159 8.98 13.79 6.57
N VAL A 160 9.79 14.85 6.69
CA VAL A 160 11.13 14.94 6.07
C VAL A 160 12.15 15.62 6.98
N GLY A 161 13.44 15.37 6.72
CA GLY A 161 14.55 16.04 7.41
C GLY A 161 14.98 17.38 6.78
N GLY A 162 15.73 18.16 7.56
CA GLY A 162 16.48 19.35 7.11
C GLY A 162 15.60 20.53 6.66
N ILE A 163 14.40 20.65 7.23
CA ILE A 163 13.47 21.73 6.87
C ILE A 163 14.02 23.13 7.19
N PRO A 164 14.73 23.38 8.31
CA PRO A 164 15.32 24.69 8.58
C PRO A 164 16.31 25.15 7.50
N GLU A 165 17.14 24.23 7.00
CA GLU A 165 18.10 24.49 5.92
C GLU A 165 17.38 24.75 4.60
N LYS A 166 16.41 23.91 4.25
CA LYS A 166 15.55 24.07 3.07
C LYS A 166 14.82 25.41 3.06
N LEU A 167 14.28 25.83 4.21
CA LEU A 167 13.58 27.10 4.36
C LEU A 167 14.51 28.30 4.12
N LYS A 168 15.76 28.24 4.62
CA LYS A 168 16.76 29.28 4.35
C LYS A 168 17.10 29.34 2.86
N GLY A 169 17.33 28.20 2.22
CA GLY A 169 17.58 28.14 0.77
C GLY A 169 16.40 28.70 -0.05
N ALA A 170 15.17 28.38 0.33
CA ALA A 170 13.96 28.93 -0.29
C ALA A 170 13.89 30.47 -0.17
N ALA A 171 14.23 31.02 0.99
CA ALA A 171 14.26 32.45 1.22
C ALA A 171 15.35 33.16 0.40
N GLU A 172 16.53 32.55 0.27
CA GLU A 172 17.65 33.08 -0.52
C GLU A 172 17.32 33.17 -2.01
N GLU A 173 16.52 32.22 -2.52
CA GLU A 173 16.03 32.21 -3.91
C GLU A 173 14.74 33.03 -4.11
N GLY A 174 14.25 33.70 -3.06
CA GLY A 174 13.13 34.64 -3.14
C GLY A 174 11.75 34.00 -3.21
N LEU A 175 11.59 32.75 -2.78
CA LEU A 175 10.28 32.11 -2.64
C LEU A 175 9.52 32.75 -1.48
N THR A 176 8.22 32.94 -1.65
CA THR A 176 7.38 33.70 -0.70
C THR A 176 6.64 32.79 0.28
N LYS A 177 6.49 31.50 -0.06
CA LYS A 177 5.78 30.52 0.75
C LYS A 177 6.39 29.12 0.62
N VAL A 178 6.52 28.44 1.75
CA VAL A 178 6.99 27.05 1.84
C VAL A 178 5.98 26.22 2.62
N LEU A 179 5.41 25.21 1.97
CA LEU A 179 4.57 24.22 2.64
C LEU A 179 5.44 23.11 3.24
N VAL A 180 5.16 22.73 4.48
CA VAL A 180 5.91 21.72 5.23
C VAL A 180 4.96 20.64 5.75
N PRO A 181 5.44 19.41 6.04
CA PRO A 181 4.56 18.35 6.51
C PRO A 181 3.92 18.67 7.86
N LEU A 182 2.69 18.20 8.04
CA LEU A 182 1.92 18.35 9.28
C LEU A 182 2.69 17.81 10.49
N GLY A 183 2.75 18.61 11.57
CA GLY A 183 3.43 18.25 12.81
C GLY A 183 4.93 18.58 12.82
N GLN A 184 5.46 19.18 11.75
CA GLN A 184 6.88 19.55 11.65
C GLN A 184 7.14 21.05 11.85
N ARG A 185 6.19 21.84 12.36
CA ARG A 185 6.45 23.25 12.75
C ARG A 185 7.72 23.42 13.57
N ASN A 186 7.99 22.50 14.51
CA ASN A 186 9.27 22.45 15.21
C ASN A 186 10.14 21.37 14.56
N SER A 187 11.21 21.77 13.89
CA SER A 187 12.13 20.85 13.21
C SER A 187 13.55 21.01 13.72
N THR A 188 14.28 19.90 13.76
CA THR A 188 15.69 19.88 14.14
C THR A 188 16.55 20.35 12.97
N ASN A 189 17.50 21.25 13.23
CA ASN A 189 18.49 21.71 12.25
C ASN A 189 19.74 20.80 12.25
N ALA A 190 20.69 21.05 11.34
CA ALA A 190 21.94 20.28 11.23
C ALA A 190 22.80 20.30 12.52
N ALA A 191 22.65 21.31 13.37
CA ALA A 191 23.33 21.43 14.66
C ALA A 191 22.61 20.69 15.81
N GLY A 192 21.47 20.04 15.55
CA GLY A 192 20.67 19.34 16.56
C GLY A 192 19.75 20.25 17.37
N GLU A 193 19.56 21.51 16.97
CA GLU A 193 18.73 22.48 17.68
C GLU A 193 17.29 22.48 17.12
N GLN A 194 16.30 22.65 18.00
CA GLN A 194 14.91 22.78 17.60
C GLN A 194 14.59 24.19 17.10
N VAL A 195 14.05 24.29 15.90
CA VAL A 195 13.68 25.54 15.22
C VAL A 195 12.17 25.59 15.01
N ASP A 196 11.51 26.66 15.47
CA ASP A 196 10.13 26.99 15.10
C ASP A 196 10.12 27.59 13.70
N LEU A 197 9.74 26.78 12.70
CA LEU A 197 9.81 27.12 11.29
C LEU A 197 8.94 28.32 10.92
N VAL A 198 7.81 28.54 11.60
CA VAL A 198 6.94 29.70 11.34
C VAL A 198 7.64 30.99 11.75
N ARG A 199 8.28 31.01 12.93
CA ARG A 199 9.04 32.18 13.38
C ARG A 199 10.29 32.41 12.54
N GLU A 200 10.95 31.35 12.12
CA GLU A 200 12.10 31.45 11.24
C GLU A 200 11.68 31.96 9.84
N GLY A 201 10.55 31.50 9.32
CA GLY A 201 9.91 32.01 8.11
C GLY A 201 9.61 33.51 8.20
N ASP A 202 8.97 33.96 9.29
CA ASP A 202 8.70 35.39 9.54
C ASP A 202 9.98 36.24 9.52
N ARG A 203 11.07 35.71 10.09
CA ARG A 203 12.39 36.37 10.11
C ARG A 203 13.01 36.47 8.72
N LEU A 204 12.79 35.45 7.88
CA LEU A 204 13.31 35.34 6.52
C LEU A 204 12.41 35.99 5.47
N GLY A 205 11.17 36.36 5.84
CA GLY A 205 10.18 36.91 4.91
C GLY A 205 9.48 35.84 4.07
N VAL A 206 9.38 34.60 4.57
CA VAL A 206 8.75 33.46 3.90
C VAL A 206 7.60 32.93 4.75
N GLU A 207 6.40 32.83 4.18
CA GLU A 207 5.25 32.22 4.85
C GLU A 207 5.45 30.70 4.95
N VAL A 208 5.29 30.12 6.15
CA VAL A 208 5.39 28.68 6.36
C VAL A 208 4.03 28.12 6.75
N VAL A 209 3.56 27.10 6.04
CA VAL A 209 2.25 26.47 6.25
C VAL A 209 2.40 24.97 6.39
N GLU A 210 1.84 24.39 7.45
CA GLU A 210 1.77 22.94 7.61
C GLU A 210 0.64 22.35 6.75
N VAL A 211 0.92 21.26 6.04
CA VAL A 211 -0.05 20.52 5.20
C VAL A 211 0.05 19.02 5.47
N GLY A 212 -1.10 18.36 5.62
CA GLY A 212 -1.19 16.92 5.91
C GLY A 212 -1.32 16.03 4.68
N ASP A 213 -1.84 16.57 3.57
CA ASP A 213 -2.09 15.82 2.34
C ASP A 213 -2.15 16.72 1.10
N ILE A 214 -2.26 16.07 -0.06
CA ILE A 214 -2.34 16.73 -1.36
C ILE A 214 -3.60 17.60 -1.51
N TYR A 215 -4.70 17.32 -0.82
CA TYR A 215 -5.93 18.11 -0.92
C TYR A 215 -5.78 19.47 -0.22
N GLU A 216 -4.99 19.52 0.85
CA GLU A 216 -4.59 20.78 1.49
C GLU A 216 -3.50 21.54 0.71
N ALA A 217 -2.51 20.81 0.16
CA ALA A 217 -1.38 21.42 -0.54
C ALA A 217 -1.76 22.00 -1.92
N TYR A 218 -2.65 21.32 -2.66
CA TYR A 218 -3.04 21.69 -4.01
C TYR A 218 -3.55 23.14 -4.14
N PRO A 219 -4.54 23.62 -3.35
CA PRO A 219 -5.01 25.01 -3.45
C PRO A 219 -3.97 26.04 -3.05
N LEU A 220 -3.03 25.68 -2.18
CA LEU A 220 -1.95 26.59 -1.77
C LEU A 220 -0.87 26.75 -2.85
N LEU A 221 -0.69 25.75 -3.71
CA LEU A 221 0.27 25.76 -4.82
C LEU A 221 -0.33 26.24 -6.14
N THR A 222 -1.62 26.01 -6.38
CA THR A 222 -2.26 26.27 -7.68
C THR A 222 -3.26 27.42 -7.66
N GLY A 223 -3.84 27.72 -6.48
CA GLY A 223 -5.01 28.59 -6.35
C GLY A 223 -6.34 27.91 -6.66
N GLU A 224 -6.32 26.67 -7.15
CA GLU A 224 -7.49 25.89 -7.55
C GLU A 224 -7.87 24.84 -6.50
N LYS A 225 -9.12 24.38 -6.51
CA LYS A 225 -9.57 23.37 -5.54
C LYS A 225 -9.35 21.96 -6.05
N LEU A 226 -8.77 21.11 -5.21
CA LEU A 226 -8.84 19.66 -5.38
C LEU A 226 -9.86 19.10 -4.39
N PRO A 227 -10.96 18.48 -4.85
CA PRO A 227 -11.99 18.03 -3.94
C PRO A 227 -11.51 16.86 -3.06
N ALA A 228 -11.58 17.05 -1.74
CA ALA A 228 -11.22 16.02 -0.78
C ALA A 228 -12.35 14.98 -0.65
N PRO A 229 -12.01 13.68 -0.49
CA PRO A 229 -12.99 12.64 -0.27
C PRO A 229 -13.66 12.84 1.09
N ALA A 230 -14.98 12.92 1.09
CA ALA A 230 -15.75 12.90 2.32
C ALA A 230 -15.86 11.47 2.84
N GLN A 231 -15.68 11.26 4.15
CA GLN A 231 -15.98 9.97 4.75
C GLN A 231 -17.46 9.64 4.50
N ALA A 232 -17.70 8.53 3.80
CA ALA A 232 -19.04 8.00 3.58
C ALA A 232 -19.57 7.32 4.85
N GLY A 233 -20.76 6.71 4.77
CA GLY A 233 -21.27 5.88 5.87
C GLY A 233 -20.32 4.72 6.21
N GLU A 234 -20.39 4.21 7.44
CA GLU A 234 -19.61 3.03 7.88
C GLU A 234 -19.97 1.81 7.00
N PRO A 235 -19.09 1.34 6.10
CA PRO A 235 -19.42 0.25 5.20
C PRO A 235 -19.62 -1.06 5.97
N ARG A 236 -20.66 -1.82 5.60
CA ARG A 236 -20.95 -3.16 6.14
C ARG A 236 -21.08 -4.19 5.02
N LEU A 237 -20.76 -5.44 5.33
CA LEU A 237 -20.98 -6.54 4.41
C LEU A 237 -22.48 -6.72 4.15
N ASP A 238 -22.83 -7.14 2.94
CA ASP A 238 -24.18 -7.64 2.67
C ASP A 238 -24.41 -8.99 3.37
N THR A 239 -25.66 -9.46 3.42
CA THR A 239 -26.00 -10.71 4.14
C THR A 239 -25.21 -11.91 3.65
N ARG A 240 -25.03 -12.07 2.33
CA ARG A 240 -24.34 -13.24 1.77
C ARG A 240 -22.86 -13.24 2.14
N SER A 241 -22.22 -12.09 2.00
CA SER A 241 -20.81 -11.90 2.28
C SER A 241 -20.53 -11.97 3.79
N TYR A 242 -21.46 -11.44 4.59
CA TYR A 242 -21.47 -11.61 6.05
C TYR A 242 -21.51 -13.10 6.41
N ASP A 243 -22.47 -13.87 5.90
CA ASP A 243 -22.64 -15.29 6.24
C ASP A 243 -21.40 -16.12 5.84
N LYS A 244 -20.81 -15.82 4.67
CA LYS A 244 -19.54 -16.44 4.24
C LYS A 244 -18.40 -16.12 5.19
N THR A 245 -18.28 -14.86 5.61
CA THR A 245 -17.22 -14.39 6.51
C THR A 245 -17.39 -15.01 7.88
N ASP A 246 -18.61 -15.00 8.43
CA ASP A 246 -18.96 -15.59 9.73
C ASP A 246 -18.65 -17.09 9.77
N ALA A 247 -18.95 -17.82 8.69
CA ALA A 247 -18.58 -19.23 8.58
C ALA A 247 -17.05 -19.44 8.62
N GLN A 248 -16.25 -18.52 8.08
CA GLN A 248 -14.79 -18.59 8.19
C GLN A 248 -14.29 -18.18 9.58
N VAL A 249 -14.98 -17.26 10.28
CA VAL A 249 -14.72 -16.96 11.70
C VAL A 249 -14.89 -18.24 12.52
N ASP A 250 -16.04 -18.90 12.40
CA ASP A 250 -16.35 -20.15 13.10
C ASP A 250 -15.32 -21.24 12.80
N ALA A 251 -14.92 -21.38 11.52
CA ALA A 251 -13.89 -22.32 11.12
C ALA A 251 -12.54 -22.02 11.81
N ALA A 252 -12.11 -20.76 11.85
CA ALA A 252 -10.86 -20.37 12.50
C ALA A 252 -10.92 -20.56 14.02
N LEU A 253 -12.02 -20.20 14.69
CA LEU A 253 -12.20 -20.43 16.12
C LEU A 253 -12.20 -21.93 16.46
N ALA A 254 -12.80 -22.77 15.60
CA ALA A 254 -12.76 -24.22 15.76
C ALA A 254 -11.33 -24.79 15.59
N ARG A 255 -10.54 -24.24 14.65
CA ARG A 255 -9.11 -24.60 14.50
C ARG A 255 -8.31 -24.24 15.74
N TYR A 256 -8.49 -23.02 16.28
CA TYR A 256 -7.90 -22.62 17.55
C TYR A 256 -8.24 -23.61 18.67
N GLN A 257 -9.51 -23.92 18.87
CA GLN A 257 -9.95 -24.84 19.93
C GLN A 257 -9.37 -26.24 19.75
N THR A 258 -9.33 -26.75 18.53
CA THR A 258 -8.74 -28.05 18.20
C THR A 258 -7.24 -28.05 18.53
N ALA A 259 -6.52 -27.02 18.12
CA ALA A 259 -5.09 -26.88 18.39
C ALA A 259 -4.80 -26.74 19.88
N ASN A 260 -5.58 -25.94 20.61
CA ASN A 260 -5.48 -25.76 22.04
C ASN A 260 -5.74 -27.08 22.81
N ASN A 261 -6.78 -27.82 22.44
CA ASN A 261 -7.08 -29.12 23.05
C ASN A 261 -5.96 -30.13 22.81
N ALA A 262 -5.39 -30.16 21.60
CA ALA A 262 -4.26 -31.03 21.29
C ALA A 262 -2.99 -30.62 22.06
N PHE A 263 -2.72 -29.33 22.19
CA PHE A 263 -1.58 -28.81 22.93
C PHE A 263 -1.66 -29.18 24.42
N ASN A 264 -2.85 -29.02 25.03
CA ASN A 264 -3.10 -29.42 26.42
C ASN A 264 -3.00 -30.93 26.66
N GLY A 265 -3.00 -31.74 25.59
CA GLY A 265 -2.75 -33.18 25.64
C GLY A 265 -1.27 -33.57 25.60
N LEU A 266 -0.35 -32.63 25.34
CA LEU A 266 1.10 -32.89 25.36
C LEU A 266 1.61 -33.10 26.80
N PRO A 267 2.81 -33.70 27.01
CA PRO A 267 3.40 -33.79 28.34
C PRO A 267 3.56 -32.41 29.01
N LEU A 268 3.41 -32.35 30.34
CA LEU A 268 3.43 -31.10 31.10
C LEU A 268 4.76 -30.35 30.95
N GLU A 269 5.85 -31.08 30.78
CA GLU A 269 7.19 -30.53 30.57
C GLU A 269 7.28 -29.77 29.23
N VAL A 270 6.65 -30.31 28.17
CA VAL A 270 6.56 -29.65 26.85
C VAL A 270 5.72 -28.39 26.96
N GLN A 271 4.55 -28.49 27.61
CA GLN A 271 3.67 -27.35 27.82
C GLN A 271 4.41 -26.24 28.57
N THR A 272 5.08 -26.57 29.68
CA THR A 272 5.83 -25.60 30.51
C THR A 272 6.95 -24.92 29.73
N ALA A 273 7.67 -25.66 28.88
CA ALA A 273 8.72 -25.09 28.04
C ALA A 273 8.17 -24.01 27.10
N ILE A 274 7.00 -24.23 26.52
CA ILE A 274 6.36 -23.32 25.55
C ILE A 274 5.61 -22.18 26.24
N SER A 275 4.96 -22.44 27.38
CA SER A 275 4.27 -21.45 28.19
C SER A 275 5.18 -20.36 28.77
N SER A 276 6.50 -20.50 28.65
CA SER A 276 7.46 -19.45 28.96
C SER A 276 7.49 -18.31 27.93
N THR A 277 6.88 -18.51 26.77
CA THR A 277 6.73 -17.48 25.71
C THR A 277 5.47 -16.64 25.93
N LEU A 278 5.42 -15.44 25.36
CA LEU A 278 4.21 -14.59 25.37
C LEU A 278 3.12 -15.04 24.38
N LEU A 279 3.39 -16.09 23.59
CA LEU A 279 2.53 -16.51 22.49
C LEU A 279 1.17 -17.11 22.95
N PRO A 280 1.08 -17.94 24.01
CA PRO A 280 -0.20 -18.46 24.48
C PRO A 280 -1.17 -17.35 24.91
N ASP A 281 -0.66 -16.34 25.62
CA ASP A 281 -1.47 -15.20 26.07
C ASP A 281 -1.96 -14.37 24.88
N LYS A 282 -1.10 -14.14 23.88
CA LYS A 282 -1.50 -13.49 22.62
C LYS A 282 -2.56 -14.29 21.87
N ALA A 283 -2.41 -15.61 21.76
CA ALA A 283 -3.38 -16.47 21.08
C ALA A 283 -4.75 -16.45 21.77
N ALA A 284 -4.78 -16.52 23.11
CA ALA A 284 -6.00 -16.42 23.90
C ALA A 284 -6.65 -15.02 23.79
N ALA A 285 -5.86 -13.95 23.88
CA ALA A 285 -6.36 -12.59 23.71
C ALA A 285 -6.98 -12.36 22.32
N ALA A 286 -6.35 -12.87 21.26
CA ALA A 286 -6.89 -12.82 19.91
C ALA A 286 -8.20 -13.63 19.79
N PHE A 287 -8.30 -14.81 20.41
CA PHE A 287 -9.52 -15.62 20.43
C PHE A 287 -10.69 -14.89 21.14
N ASP A 288 -10.43 -14.32 22.31
CA ASP A 288 -11.41 -13.55 23.08
C ASP A 288 -11.87 -12.32 22.30
N ARG A 289 -10.92 -11.61 21.68
CA ARG A 289 -11.21 -10.43 20.86
C ARG A 289 -12.05 -10.80 19.63
N ALA A 290 -11.72 -11.89 18.94
CA ALA A 290 -12.49 -12.38 17.80
C ALA A 290 -13.93 -12.72 18.19
N THR A 291 -14.11 -13.44 19.28
CA THR A 291 -15.45 -13.79 19.81
C THR A 291 -16.24 -12.55 20.20
N ASP A 292 -15.58 -11.55 20.78
CA ASP A 292 -16.22 -10.29 21.14
C ASP A 292 -16.69 -9.49 19.92
N LEU A 293 -15.84 -9.37 18.90
CA LEU A 293 -16.16 -8.70 17.64
C LEU A 293 -17.30 -9.42 16.91
N GLN A 294 -17.28 -10.77 16.86
CA GLN A 294 -18.33 -11.57 16.23
C GLN A 294 -19.69 -11.32 16.88
N ARG A 295 -19.74 -11.28 18.23
CA ARG A 295 -20.98 -10.95 18.98
C ARG A 295 -21.49 -9.53 18.72
N GLN A 296 -20.61 -8.59 18.38
CA GLN A 296 -20.96 -7.21 18.04
C GLN A 296 -21.39 -7.05 16.56
N GLY A 297 -21.33 -8.12 15.77
CA GLY A 297 -21.59 -8.08 14.32
C GLY A 297 -20.45 -7.47 13.50
N LEU A 298 -19.27 -7.30 14.11
CA LEU A 298 -18.04 -6.87 13.44
C LEU A 298 -17.29 -8.10 12.90
N VAL A 299 -17.92 -8.79 11.94
CA VAL A 299 -17.51 -10.12 11.49
C VAL A 299 -16.18 -10.13 10.74
N ALA A 300 -15.80 -9.05 10.05
CA ALA A 300 -14.53 -8.99 9.34
C ALA A 300 -13.37 -8.70 10.31
N GLY A 301 -13.60 -7.85 11.31
CA GLY A 301 -12.69 -7.70 12.44
C GLY A 301 -12.52 -9.01 13.21
N ALA A 302 -13.63 -9.72 13.45
CA ALA A 302 -13.63 -11.04 14.07
C ALA A 302 -12.84 -12.07 13.25
N PHE A 303 -13.00 -12.06 11.92
CA PHE A 303 -12.27 -12.92 11.00
C PHE A 303 -10.77 -12.73 11.16
N THR A 304 -10.28 -11.50 11.11
CA THR A 304 -8.83 -11.23 11.25
C THR A 304 -8.29 -11.73 12.58
N LYS A 305 -8.97 -11.44 13.71
CA LYS A 305 -8.53 -11.89 15.04
C LYS A 305 -8.69 -13.41 15.23
N ALA A 306 -9.68 -14.05 14.61
CA ALA A 306 -9.84 -15.49 14.66
C ALA A 306 -8.73 -16.22 13.89
N GLN A 307 -8.32 -15.70 12.72
CA GLN A 307 -7.19 -16.22 11.97
C GLN A 307 -5.88 -16.05 12.74
N GLU A 308 -5.67 -14.89 13.37
CA GLU A 308 -4.53 -14.62 14.26
C GLU A 308 -4.47 -15.63 15.42
N ALA A 309 -5.60 -15.82 16.11
CA ALA A 309 -5.70 -16.78 17.22
C ALA A 309 -5.36 -18.21 16.75
N ALA A 310 -5.98 -18.67 15.66
CA ALA A 310 -5.76 -20.00 15.12
C ALA A 310 -4.30 -20.21 14.72
N ALA A 311 -3.70 -19.25 13.99
CA ALA A 311 -2.31 -19.31 13.55
C ALA A 311 -1.33 -19.42 14.72
N LEU A 312 -1.50 -18.59 15.76
CA LEU A 312 -0.66 -18.62 16.95
C LEU A 312 -0.78 -19.96 17.68
N MET A 313 -2.00 -20.48 17.87
CA MET A 313 -2.23 -21.72 18.60
C MET A 313 -1.77 -22.96 17.82
N GLU A 314 -1.96 -22.98 16.50
CA GLU A 314 -1.44 -24.03 15.61
C GLU A 314 0.09 -24.05 15.62
N THR A 315 0.74 -22.88 15.63
CA THR A 315 2.20 -22.74 15.78
C THR A 315 2.68 -23.33 17.11
N LEU A 316 2.01 -22.99 18.22
CA LEU A 316 2.33 -23.53 19.55
C LEU A 316 2.22 -25.07 19.59
N LEU A 317 1.16 -25.62 18.98
CA LEU A 317 0.98 -27.06 18.86
C LEU A 317 2.07 -27.70 18.00
N ALA A 318 2.41 -27.10 16.86
CA ALA A 318 3.42 -27.63 15.94
C ALA A 318 4.79 -27.72 16.63
N VAL A 319 5.22 -26.64 17.28
CA VAL A 319 6.48 -26.60 18.04
C VAL A 319 6.46 -27.60 19.20
N GLY A 320 5.36 -27.67 19.97
CA GLY A 320 5.25 -28.62 21.09
C GLY A 320 5.29 -30.08 20.64
N SER A 321 4.57 -30.41 19.58
CA SER A 321 4.56 -31.76 19.01
C SER A 321 5.94 -32.15 18.50
N ALA A 322 6.66 -31.22 17.89
CA ALA A 322 7.99 -31.45 17.37
C ALA A 322 9.04 -31.65 18.48
N LEU A 323 8.91 -30.96 19.61
CA LEU A 323 9.82 -31.12 20.76
C LEU A 323 9.56 -32.40 21.58
N ASN A 324 8.36 -32.97 21.51
CA ASN A 324 7.94 -34.13 22.30
C ASN A 324 8.92 -35.34 22.28
N PRO A 325 9.57 -35.71 21.15
CA PRO A 325 10.60 -36.75 21.13
C PRO A 325 11.77 -36.48 22.08
N LEU A 326 12.17 -35.22 22.28
CA LEU A 326 13.27 -34.90 23.20
C LEU A 326 12.91 -35.13 24.67
N PHE A 327 11.64 -34.89 25.02
CA PHE A 327 11.15 -35.15 26.38
C PHE A 327 10.91 -36.64 26.65
N THR A 328 10.53 -37.40 25.62
CA THR A 328 10.20 -38.83 25.75
C THR A 328 11.39 -39.76 25.52
N GLN A 329 12.38 -39.35 24.72
CA GLN A 329 13.52 -40.18 24.28
C GLN A 329 14.88 -39.55 24.62
N GLY A 330 14.91 -38.35 25.21
CA GLY A 330 16.15 -37.61 25.43
C GLY A 330 16.80 -37.22 24.10
N LEU A 331 18.14 -37.18 24.06
CA LEU A 331 18.89 -36.80 22.86
C LEU A 331 18.75 -37.80 21.71
N ASP A 332 18.35 -39.05 21.98
CA ASP A 332 18.07 -40.04 20.94
C ASP A 332 16.84 -39.66 20.10
N GLY A 333 15.98 -38.77 20.61
CA GLY A 333 14.83 -38.22 19.89
C GLY A 333 15.17 -37.10 18.91
N LEU A 334 16.41 -36.60 18.91
CA LEU A 334 16.82 -35.45 18.09
C LEU A 334 16.64 -35.67 16.58
N PRO A 335 16.98 -36.84 15.99
CA PRO A 335 16.71 -37.10 14.57
C PRO A 335 15.22 -37.06 14.22
N VAL A 336 14.36 -37.56 15.12
CA VAL A 336 12.89 -37.58 14.93
C VAL A 336 12.33 -36.17 15.01
N MET A 337 12.79 -35.36 15.98
CA MET A 337 12.44 -33.95 16.07
C MET A 337 12.83 -33.22 14.77
N LEU A 338 14.08 -33.36 14.34
CA LEU A 338 14.58 -32.69 13.12
C LEU A 338 13.77 -33.10 11.90
N GLN A 339 13.53 -34.40 11.70
CA GLN A 339 12.69 -34.88 10.61
C GLN A 339 11.27 -34.29 10.65
N THR A 340 10.68 -34.14 11.84
CA THR A 340 9.34 -33.57 12.00
C THR A 340 9.32 -32.08 11.69
N MET A 341 10.33 -31.35 12.17
CA MET A 341 10.47 -29.91 11.99
C MET A 341 10.80 -29.52 10.53
N THR A 342 11.53 -30.38 9.82
CA THR A 342 11.99 -30.10 8.45
C THR A 342 11.08 -30.68 7.37
N ASP A 343 10.08 -31.51 7.73
CA ASP A 343 9.08 -31.99 6.77
C ASP A 343 8.02 -30.92 6.44
N ILE A 344 8.36 -30.10 5.46
CA ILE A 344 7.51 -29.05 4.89
C ILE A 344 6.69 -29.51 3.68
N SER A 345 6.87 -30.76 3.23
CA SER A 345 6.19 -31.31 2.06
C SER A 345 4.65 -31.17 2.11
N PRO A 346 3.97 -31.29 3.28
CA PRO A 346 2.53 -31.03 3.36
C PRO A 346 2.14 -29.59 3.03
N ALA A 347 2.93 -28.61 3.47
CA ALA A 347 2.69 -27.20 3.19
C ALA A 347 2.88 -26.90 1.70
N GLU A 348 3.95 -27.43 1.09
CA GLU A 348 4.20 -27.32 -0.35
C GLU A 348 3.04 -27.89 -1.18
N ARG A 349 2.57 -29.10 -0.85
CA ARG A 349 1.43 -29.71 -1.56
C ARG A 349 0.16 -28.87 -1.45
N ARG A 350 -0.13 -28.34 -0.26
CA ARG A 350 -1.31 -27.47 -0.05
C ARG A 350 -1.18 -26.18 -0.85
N PHE A 351 0.01 -25.61 -0.89
CA PHE A 351 0.31 -24.40 -1.64
C PHE A 351 0.08 -24.61 -3.15
N PHE A 352 0.69 -25.61 -3.76
CA PHE A 352 0.51 -25.88 -5.19
C PHE A 352 -0.93 -26.27 -5.53
N SER A 353 -1.61 -27.01 -4.65
CA SER A 353 -3.04 -27.29 -4.83
C SER A 353 -3.89 -26.02 -4.84
N PHE A 354 -3.53 -25.01 -4.04
CA PHE A 354 -4.23 -23.73 -4.05
C PHE A 354 -3.90 -22.92 -5.29
N LEU A 355 -2.64 -22.90 -5.74
CA LEU A 355 -2.28 -22.27 -7.00
C LEU A 355 -2.99 -22.89 -8.20
N ASP A 356 -3.15 -24.22 -8.23
CA ASP A 356 -3.93 -24.90 -9.27
C ASP A 356 -5.38 -24.42 -9.27
N GLN A 357 -6.00 -24.29 -8.08
CA GLN A 357 -7.34 -23.73 -7.93
C GLN A 357 -7.43 -22.29 -8.45
N LEU A 358 -6.50 -21.41 -8.04
CA LEU A 358 -6.47 -20.03 -8.52
C LEU A 358 -6.25 -19.97 -10.04
N SER A 359 -5.37 -20.80 -10.60
CA SER A 359 -5.03 -20.77 -12.02
C SER A 359 -6.15 -21.24 -12.96
N THR A 360 -7.15 -21.95 -12.42
CA THR A 360 -8.27 -22.52 -13.17
C THR A 360 -9.60 -21.79 -12.93
N TYR A 361 -9.63 -20.86 -11.97
CA TYR A 361 -10.81 -20.02 -11.72
C TYR A 361 -10.99 -18.99 -12.85
N GLU A 362 -12.21 -18.72 -13.28
CA GLU A 362 -12.48 -17.68 -14.30
C GLU A 362 -13.23 -16.52 -13.65
N PRO A 363 -12.55 -15.41 -13.29
CA PRO A 363 -13.20 -14.24 -12.71
C PRO A 363 -14.23 -13.64 -13.68
N ALA A 364 -15.49 -13.55 -13.26
CA ALA A 364 -16.57 -13.00 -14.07
C ALA A 364 -16.97 -11.58 -13.66
N THR A 365 -16.81 -11.26 -12.37
CA THR A 365 -17.19 -9.97 -11.80
C THR A 365 -15.98 -9.22 -11.24
N LEU A 366 -16.13 -7.92 -10.99
CA LEU A 366 -15.12 -7.13 -10.27
C LEU A 366 -14.84 -7.70 -8.88
N SER A 367 -15.83 -8.24 -8.18
CA SER A 367 -15.65 -8.90 -6.87
C SER A 367 -14.86 -10.22 -7.00
N ASP A 368 -14.99 -10.94 -8.13
CA ASP A 368 -14.12 -12.09 -8.40
C ASP A 368 -12.67 -11.66 -8.63
N VAL A 369 -12.44 -10.53 -9.31
CA VAL A 369 -11.10 -9.97 -9.50
C VAL A 369 -10.50 -9.54 -8.18
N GLU A 370 -11.28 -8.86 -7.33
CA GLU A 370 -10.92 -8.52 -5.96
C GLU A 370 -10.40 -9.77 -5.24
N ALA A 371 -11.19 -10.85 -5.26
CA ALA A 371 -10.84 -12.11 -4.62
C ALA A 371 -9.56 -12.75 -5.16
N VAL A 372 -9.46 -12.91 -6.49
CA VAL A 372 -8.33 -13.62 -7.09
C VAL A 372 -7.04 -12.80 -6.98
N THR A 373 -7.12 -11.47 -7.06
CA THR A 373 -5.96 -10.57 -6.95
C THR A 373 -5.41 -10.60 -5.52
N THR A 374 -6.27 -10.46 -4.51
CA THR A 374 -5.86 -10.59 -3.10
C THR A 374 -5.33 -11.99 -2.81
N ALA A 375 -5.94 -13.04 -3.36
CA ALA A 375 -5.51 -14.41 -3.18
C ALA A 375 -4.12 -14.68 -3.77
N TYR A 376 -3.81 -14.14 -4.95
CA TYR A 376 -2.47 -14.22 -5.50
C TYR A 376 -1.45 -13.47 -4.63
N GLY A 377 -1.77 -12.27 -4.15
CA GLY A 377 -0.91 -11.52 -3.23
C GLY A 377 -0.52 -12.31 -1.98
N GLY A 378 -1.50 -12.90 -1.28
CA GLY A 378 -1.23 -13.74 -0.11
C GLY A 378 -0.55 -15.07 -0.45
N ALA A 379 -0.83 -15.65 -1.63
CA ALA A 379 -0.11 -16.85 -2.10
C ALA A 379 1.38 -16.55 -2.35
N PHE A 380 1.71 -15.39 -2.91
CA PHE A 380 3.10 -14.95 -3.04
C PHE A 380 3.78 -14.86 -1.67
N ASP A 381 3.13 -14.23 -0.70
CA ASP A 381 3.68 -14.07 0.66
C ASP A 381 3.94 -15.45 1.32
N ALA A 382 2.95 -16.34 1.26
CA ALA A 382 3.07 -17.69 1.79
C ALA A 382 4.22 -18.46 1.14
N TYR A 383 4.40 -18.35 -0.18
CA TYR A 383 5.47 -19.03 -0.87
C TYR A 383 6.85 -18.41 -0.63
N SER A 384 6.93 -17.09 -0.50
CA SER A 384 8.18 -16.42 -0.13
C SER A 384 8.67 -16.90 1.23
N MET A 385 7.76 -17.00 2.21
CA MET A 385 8.09 -17.55 3.52
C MET A 385 8.46 -19.05 3.45
N LEU A 386 7.68 -19.83 2.70
CA LEU A 386 7.92 -21.26 2.54
C LEU A 386 9.26 -21.53 1.87
N SER A 387 9.58 -20.84 0.77
CA SER A 387 10.84 -21.01 0.03
C SER A 387 12.06 -20.67 0.88
N PHE A 388 11.97 -19.59 1.67
CA PHE A 388 13.01 -19.24 2.63
C PHE A 388 13.19 -20.35 3.67
N ALA A 389 12.10 -20.79 4.30
CA ALA A 389 12.14 -21.87 5.29
C ALA A 389 12.70 -23.17 4.70
N THR A 390 12.30 -23.55 3.49
CA THR A 390 12.80 -24.72 2.76
C THR A 390 14.30 -24.69 2.62
N ALA A 391 14.85 -23.58 2.10
CA ALA A 391 16.27 -23.46 1.83
C ALA A 391 17.11 -23.57 3.11
N GLU A 392 16.72 -22.84 4.15
CA GLU A 392 17.43 -22.83 5.43
C GLU A 392 17.32 -24.17 6.18
N LEU A 393 16.13 -24.79 6.21
CA LEU A 393 15.94 -26.10 6.87
C LEU A 393 16.72 -27.22 6.17
N GLN A 394 16.84 -27.18 4.84
CA GLN A 394 17.69 -28.11 4.09
C GLN A 394 19.17 -27.93 4.45
N GLN A 395 19.63 -26.69 4.54
CA GLN A 395 21.01 -26.39 4.94
C GLN A 395 21.29 -26.88 6.37
N ILE A 396 20.41 -26.57 7.32
CA ILE A 396 20.53 -27.00 8.72
C ILE A 396 20.56 -28.53 8.83
N THR A 397 19.69 -29.22 8.09
CA THR A 397 19.65 -30.70 8.05
C THR A 397 20.98 -31.25 7.56
N ALA A 398 21.52 -30.70 6.46
CA ALA A 398 22.82 -31.12 5.92
C ALA A 398 23.97 -30.86 6.91
N THR A 399 23.98 -29.72 7.60
CA THR A 399 24.97 -29.39 8.64
C THR A 399 24.88 -30.35 9.84
N TYR A 400 23.67 -30.74 10.24
CA TYR A 400 23.43 -31.73 11.29
C TYR A 400 23.93 -33.13 10.90
N GLU A 401 23.58 -33.60 9.70
CA GLU A 401 24.02 -34.91 9.19
C GLU A 401 25.55 -35.02 9.06
N GLN A 402 26.22 -33.91 8.81
CA GLN A 402 27.68 -33.81 8.78
C GLN A 402 28.32 -33.77 10.18
N GLY A 403 27.54 -33.68 11.25
CA GLY A 403 28.03 -33.54 12.63
C GLY A 403 28.75 -32.21 12.88
N ALA A 404 28.41 -31.16 12.12
CA ALA A 404 29.10 -29.87 12.17
C ALA A 404 28.59 -28.92 13.27
N TYR A 405 27.49 -29.26 13.94
CA TYR A 405 26.99 -28.52 15.10
C TYR A 405 27.86 -28.74 16.34
N THR A 406 28.28 -27.64 16.96
CA THR A 406 29.16 -27.68 18.15
C THR A 406 28.39 -27.78 19.47
N SER A 407 27.10 -27.46 19.45
CA SER A 407 26.19 -27.55 20.60
C SER A 407 24.72 -27.66 20.14
N LEU A 408 23.85 -28.13 21.03
CA LEU A 408 22.40 -28.12 20.80
C LEU A 408 21.83 -26.69 20.77
N GLU A 409 22.38 -25.81 21.60
CA GLU A 409 21.99 -24.39 21.65
C GLU A 409 22.16 -23.73 20.28
N GLN A 410 23.29 -23.98 19.60
CA GLN A 410 23.54 -23.50 18.25
C GLN A 410 22.51 -24.06 17.26
N LEU A 411 22.22 -25.37 17.32
CA LEU A 411 21.22 -25.99 16.45
C LEU A 411 19.82 -25.37 16.63
N PHE A 412 19.37 -25.18 17.86
CA PHE A 412 18.07 -24.55 18.13
C PHE A 412 18.02 -23.09 17.69
N THR A 413 19.12 -22.36 17.85
CA THR A 413 19.23 -20.97 17.39
C THR A 413 19.03 -20.91 15.88
N ASP A 414 19.75 -21.76 15.13
CA ASP A 414 19.66 -21.81 13.66
C ASP A 414 18.26 -22.25 13.18
N LEU A 415 17.60 -23.15 13.91
CA LEU A 415 16.25 -23.63 13.57
C LEU A 415 15.14 -22.60 13.82
N THR A 416 15.36 -21.60 14.68
CA THR A 416 14.26 -20.77 15.20
C THR A 416 13.57 -19.97 14.09
N LEU A 417 14.35 -19.26 13.27
CA LEU A 417 13.79 -18.39 12.23
C LEU A 417 13.16 -19.19 11.08
N PRO A 418 13.80 -20.23 10.50
CA PRO A 418 13.19 -21.00 9.42
C PRO A 418 11.89 -21.71 9.83
N LEU A 419 11.81 -22.20 11.07
CA LEU A 419 10.59 -22.82 11.57
C LEU A 419 9.46 -21.81 11.78
N LEU A 420 9.79 -20.62 12.30
CA LEU A 420 8.82 -19.53 12.39
C LEU A 420 8.24 -19.19 11.00
N TYR A 421 9.10 -19.08 9.99
CA TYR A 421 8.67 -18.80 8.62
C TYR A 421 7.84 -19.94 8.01
N ALA A 422 8.18 -21.20 8.31
CA ALA A 422 7.39 -22.35 7.86
C ALA A 422 5.97 -22.33 8.44
N GLU A 423 5.81 -21.98 9.73
CA GLU A 423 4.49 -21.89 10.36
C GLU A 423 3.71 -20.65 9.90
N LEU A 424 4.38 -19.50 9.74
CA LEU A 424 3.77 -18.30 9.17
C LEU A 424 3.29 -18.54 7.73
N ALA A 425 4.05 -19.27 6.91
CA ALA A 425 3.64 -19.65 5.56
C ALA A 425 2.35 -20.48 5.55
N LYS A 426 2.22 -21.44 6.48
CA LYS A 426 1.01 -22.28 6.61
C LYS A 426 -0.19 -21.46 7.06
N ALA A 427 0.02 -20.55 8.02
CA ALA A 427 -1.00 -19.64 8.49
C ALA A 427 -1.47 -18.70 7.36
N GLU A 428 -0.53 -18.08 6.65
CA GLU A 428 -0.81 -17.16 5.55
C GLU A 428 -1.56 -17.86 4.41
N LEU A 429 -1.15 -19.07 4.04
CA LEU A 429 -1.87 -19.86 3.04
C LEU A 429 -3.31 -20.17 3.48
N THR A 430 -3.52 -20.45 4.77
CA THR A 430 -4.86 -20.71 5.29
C THR A 430 -5.72 -19.46 5.29
N ASN A 431 -5.16 -18.34 5.72
CA ASN A 431 -5.82 -17.04 5.72
C ASN A 431 -6.21 -16.64 4.28
N THR A 432 -5.26 -16.73 3.34
CA THR A 432 -5.45 -16.42 1.93
C THR A 432 -6.56 -17.27 1.30
N GLN A 433 -6.61 -18.57 1.60
CA GLN A 433 -7.69 -19.46 1.14
C GLN A 433 -9.06 -19.02 1.66
N ALA A 434 -9.14 -18.61 2.93
CA ALA A 434 -10.38 -18.16 3.54
C ALA A 434 -10.84 -16.81 2.96
N VAL A 435 -9.92 -15.86 2.76
CA VAL A 435 -10.20 -14.58 2.08
C VAL A 435 -10.71 -14.81 0.66
N TYR A 436 -10.07 -15.72 -0.08
CA TYR A 436 -10.49 -16.10 -1.43
C TYR A 436 -11.92 -16.68 -1.44
N GLU A 437 -12.25 -17.56 -0.50
CA GLU A 437 -13.59 -18.15 -0.37
C GLU A 437 -14.67 -17.10 -0.08
N VAL A 438 -14.35 -16.14 0.79
CA VAL A 438 -15.24 -15.04 1.12
C VAL A 438 -15.47 -14.12 -0.08
N GLY A 439 -14.40 -13.77 -0.82
CA GLY A 439 -14.45 -12.80 -1.91
C GLY A 439 -15.02 -13.32 -3.24
N ARG A 440 -14.88 -14.62 -3.54
CA ARG A 440 -15.28 -15.19 -4.84
C ARG A 440 -16.78 -15.42 -4.98
N GLU A 441 -17.27 -15.49 -6.21
CA GLU A 441 -18.67 -15.76 -6.57
C GLU A 441 -19.66 -14.73 -6.01
N ASN A 442 -19.20 -13.53 -5.68
CA ASN A 442 -20.06 -12.42 -5.29
C ASN A 442 -20.54 -11.68 -6.55
N GLY A 443 -21.76 -11.14 -6.49
CA GLY A 443 -22.31 -10.37 -7.61
C GLY A 443 -21.52 -9.09 -7.83
N GLY A 444 -21.48 -8.60 -9.05
CA GLY A 444 -20.76 -7.37 -9.41
C GLY A 444 -20.83 -7.09 -10.89
N ALA A 445 -20.43 -5.90 -11.31
CA ALA A 445 -20.25 -5.58 -12.72
C ALA A 445 -19.16 -6.47 -13.35
N ALA A 446 -19.24 -6.63 -14.67
CA ALA A 446 -18.20 -7.28 -15.44
C ALA A 446 -16.96 -6.39 -15.58
N ILE A 447 -15.82 -7.03 -15.83
CA ILE A 447 -14.57 -6.37 -16.19
C ILE A 447 -14.71 -5.85 -17.62
N ARG A 448 -14.16 -4.68 -17.91
CA ARG A 448 -14.05 -4.17 -19.28
C ARG A 448 -13.18 -5.07 -20.17
N GLU A 449 -13.68 -5.34 -21.38
CA GLU A 449 -13.01 -6.23 -22.36
C GLU A 449 -11.83 -5.57 -23.09
N ASP A 450 -11.72 -4.25 -23.08
CA ASP A 450 -10.70 -3.50 -23.84
C ASP A 450 -9.39 -3.28 -23.08
N LEU A 451 -9.25 -3.86 -21.89
CA LEU A 451 -8.11 -3.65 -21.00
C LEU A 451 -6.99 -4.66 -21.23
N ASP A 452 -5.75 -4.16 -21.25
CA ASP A 452 -4.56 -5.00 -21.08
C ASP A 452 -4.29 -5.21 -19.59
N LEU A 453 -4.86 -6.29 -19.04
CA LEU A 453 -4.73 -6.65 -17.62
C LEU A 453 -3.26 -6.83 -17.19
N ARG A 454 -2.36 -7.21 -18.10
CA ARG A 454 -0.93 -7.33 -17.77
C ARG A 454 -0.33 -5.95 -17.50
N GLN A 455 -0.68 -4.95 -18.29
CA GLN A 455 -0.20 -3.58 -18.09
C GLN A 455 -0.70 -2.98 -16.77
N VAL A 456 -1.93 -3.31 -16.37
CA VAL A 456 -2.49 -2.91 -15.06
C VAL A 456 -1.68 -3.50 -13.90
N GLY A 457 -1.32 -4.78 -13.96
CA GLY A 457 -0.45 -5.37 -12.94
C GLY A 457 0.96 -4.77 -12.93
N ASP A 458 1.53 -4.53 -14.11
CA ASP A 458 2.85 -3.92 -14.28
C ASP A 458 2.94 -2.49 -13.70
N PHE A 459 1.83 -1.74 -13.72
CA PHE A 459 1.74 -0.39 -13.15
C PHE A 459 2.11 -0.39 -11.66
N PHE A 460 1.47 -1.24 -10.85
CA PHE A 460 1.77 -1.36 -9.42
C PHE A 460 3.10 -2.07 -9.16
N ARG A 461 3.41 -3.12 -9.93
CA ARG A 461 4.67 -3.88 -9.79
C ARG A 461 5.89 -2.96 -9.88
N ARG A 462 5.97 -2.12 -10.90
CA ARG A 462 7.12 -1.24 -11.11
C ARG A 462 7.24 -0.16 -10.02
N GLY A 463 6.10 0.35 -9.53
CA GLY A 463 6.08 1.25 -8.37
C GLY A 463 6.58 0.55 -7.11
N ALA A 464 6.20 -0.71 -6.91
CA ALA A 464 6.64 -1.51 -5.78
C ALA A 464 8.16 -1.75 -5.79
N ASP A 465 8.71 -2.11 -6.96
CA ASP A 465 10.15 -2.30 -7.17
C ASP A 465 10.91 -1.00 -6.86
N ALA A 466 10.40 0.16 -7.32
CA ALA A 466 11.01 1.46 -7.04
C ALA A 466 10.99 1.81 -5.54
N ASN A 467 9.87 1.56 -4.85
CA ASN A 467 9.75 1.80 -3.41
C ASN A 467 10.70 0.93 -2.59
N PHE A 468 10.86 -0.34 -2.98
CA PHE A 468 11.82 -1.21 -2.31
C PHE A 468 13.26 -0.76 -2.55
N ALA A 469 13.62 -0.38 -3.78
CA ALA A 469 14.92 0.18 -4.09
C ALA A 469 15.22 1.40 -3.19
N ALA A 470 14.28 2.36 -3.10
CA ALA A 470 14.42 3.52 -2.22
C ALA A 470 14.58 3.14 -0.74
N PHE A 471 13.76 2.21 -0.22
CA PHE A 471 13.91 1.72 1.15
C PHE A 471 15.30 1.09 1.37
N SER A 472 15.76 0.28 0.42
CA SER A 472 17.02 -0.46 0.53
C SER A 472 18.28 0.42 0.48
N THR A 473 18.19 1.61 -0.12
CA THR A 473 19.34 2.50 -0.33
C THR A 473 19.27 3.83 0.44
N SER A 474 18.23 4.07 1.25
CA SER A 474 18.03 5.36 1.91
C SER A 474 17.54 5.23 3.36
N GLY A 475 17.37 6.38 4.03
CA GLY A 475 16.80 6.43 5.38
C GLY A 475 17.60 5.66 6.42
N VAL A 476 16.88 4.97 7.31
CA VAL A 476 17.46 4.15 8.38
C VAL A 476 18.40 3.08 7.85
N VAL A 477 18.12 2.46 6.70
CA VAL A 477 18.99 1.43 6.13
C VAL A 477 20.37 1.99 5.80
N ALA A 478 20.41 3.13 5.09
CA ALA A 478 21.67 3.79 4.75
C ALA A 478 22.42 4.31 5.99
N GLN A 479 21.71 4.93 6.95
CA GLN A 479 22.30 5.43 8.19
C GLN A 479 22.90 4.31 9.05
N LEU A 480 22.22 3.18 9.17
CA LEU A 480 22.71 2.01 9.90
C LEU A 480 23.90 1.38 9.18
N ALA A 481 23.86 1.29 7.84
CA ALA A 481 24.97 0.76 7.05
C ALA A 481 26.24 1.60 7.25
N GLU A 482 26.12 2.93 7.15
CA GLU A 482 27.24 3.85 7.35
C GLU A 482 27.77 3.82 8.78
N SER A 483 26.89 3.94 9.79
CA SER A 483 27.30 3.98 11.20
C SER A 483 27.97 2.68 11.68
N ASN A 484 27.58 1.53 11.12
CA ASN A 484 28.17 0.24 11.45
C ASN A 484 29.29 -0.19 10.49
N GLY A 485 29.53 0.56 9.40
CA GLY A 485 30.54 0.23 8.39
C GLY A 485 30.25 -1.09 7.65
N VAL A 486 28.97 -1.39 7.40
CA VAL A 486 28.48 -2.60 6.73
C VAL A 486 27.73 -2.24 5.45
N SER A 487 27.41 -3.23 4.60
CA SER A 487 26.55 -3.00 3.44
C SER A 487 25.09 -2.83 3.84
N THR A 488 24.31 -2.15 2.99
CA THR A 488 22.85 -2.06 3.12
C THR A 488 22.19 -3.43 3.13
N ASP A 489 22.69 -4.39 2.34
CA ASP A 489 22.20 -5.77 2.33
C ASP A 489 22.31 -6.45 3.69
N LEU A 490 23.42 -6.23 4.42
CA LEU A 490 23.59 -6.78 5.77
C LEU A 490 22.60 -6.17 6.76
N VAL A 491 22.33 -4.87 6.64
CA VAL A 491 21.31 -4.19 7.46
C VAL A 491 19.92 -4.73 7.14
N ILE A 492 19.56 -4.85 5.86
CA ILE A 492 18.25 -5.37 5.43
C ILE A 492 18.05 -6.79 5.93
N ASN A 493 19.06 -7.67 5.78
CA ASN A 493 19.00 -9.04 6.29
C ASN A 493 18.84 -9.08 7.81
N HIS A 494 19.44 -8.14 8.54
CA HIS A 494 19.26 -8.04 9.97
C HIS A 494 17.84 -7.58 10.33
N LEU A 495 17.34 -6.52 9.68
CA LEU A 495 15.99 -6.01 9.92
C LEU A 495 14.89 -7.03 9.53
N ALA A 496 15.13 -7.84 8.49
CA ALA A 496 14.24 -8.93 8.08
C ALA A 496 14.00 -10.00 9.16
N GLN A 497 14.90 -10.10 10.17
CA GLN A 497 14.70 -11.00 11.32
C GLN A 497 13.65 -10.46 12.31
N TYR A 498 13.36 -9.15 12.24
CA TYR A 498 12.52 -8.42 13.19
C TYR A 498 11.24 -7.87 12.56
N ASP A 499 11.20 -7.73 11.24
CA ASP A 499 10.02 -7.30 10.49
C ASP A 499 9.81 -8.21 9.27
N ALA A 500 8.74 -8.99 9.32
CA ALA A 500 8.34 -9.90 8.25
C ALA A 500 8.07 -9.16 6.92
N ASN A 501 7.64 -7.89 6.96
CA ASN A 501 7.43 -7.12 5.75
C ASN A 501 8.74 -6.87 4.99
N ILE A 502 9.84 -6.64 5.69
CA ILE A 502 11.16 -6.49 5.05
C ILE A 502 11.56 -7.83 4.41
N ALA A 503 11.43 -8.92 5.14
CA ALA A 503 11.80 -10.25 4.64
C ALA A 503 10.98 -10.67 3.41
N LEU A 504 9.68 -10.36 3.41
CA LEU A 504 8.82 -10.60 2.26
C LEU A 504 9.27 -9.75 1.06
N SER A 505 9.50 -8.45 1.27
CA SER A 505 9.92 -7.54 0.19
C SER A 505 11.23 -7.98 -0.49
N VAL A 506 12.19 -8.49 0.29
CA VAL A 506 13.46 -9.05 -0.23
C VAL A 506 13.20 -10.28 -1.10
N ASN A 507 12.44 -11.24 -0.58
CA ASN A 507 12.32 -12.57 -1.18
C ASN A 507 11.28 -12.64 -2.31
N GLN A 508 10.31 -11.73 -2.36
CA GLN A 508 9.21 -11.82 -3.33
C GLN A 508 9.68 -11.59 -4.78
N SER A 509 10.70 -10.74 -4.99
CA SER A 509 11.29 -10.51 -6.31
C SER A 509 11.86 -11.80 -6.94
N VAL A 510 12.50 -12.64 -6.12
CA VAL A 510 13.03 -13.95 -6.51
C VAL A 510 11.89 -14.93 -6.84
N VAL A 511 10.80 -14.86 -6.08
CA VAL A 511 9.63 -15.72 -6.25
C VAL A 511 8.79 -15.36 -7.49
N ALA A 512 8.79 -14.10 -7.89
CA ALA A 512 7.97 -13.60 -9.01
C ALA A 512 8.23 -14.37 -10.31
N GLU A 513 9.50 -14.67 -10.62
CA GLU A 513 9.89 -15.44 -11.80
C GLU A 513 9.36 -16.89 -11.72
N ALA A 514 9.52 -17.55 -10.57
CA ALA A 514 9.04 -18.91 -10.36
C ALA A 514 7.50 -19.03 -10.50
N PHE A 515 6.76 -18.03 -10.00
CA PHE A 515 5.31 -17.97 -10.18
C PHE A 515 4.91 -17.74 -11.64
N ALA A 516 5.62 -16.85 -12.35
CA ALA A 516 5.35 -16.57 -13.76
C ALA A 516 5.55 -17.82 -14.62
N ASP A 517 6.63 -18.56 -14.38
CA ASP A 517 6.91 -19.85 -15.03
C ASP A 517 5.83 -20.90 -14.70
N TYR A 518 5.40 -20.96 -13.44
CA TYR A 518 4.40 -21.93 -12.98
C TYR A 518 3.00 -21.68 -13.56
N ILE A 519 2.54 -20.43 -13.52
CA ILE A 519 1.23 -20.07 -14.07
C ILE A 519 1.26 -20.21 -15.60
N GLY A 520 2.40 -19.90 -16.23
CA GLY A 520 2.64 -20.04 -17.66
C GLY A 520 2.17 -18.83 -18.46
N GLU A 521 3.02 -18.38 -19.40
CA GLU A 521 2.68 -17.26 -20.28
C GLU A 521 1.40 -17.56 -21.09
N GLY A 522 0.46 -16.61 -21.07
CA GLY A 522 -0.79 -16.69 -21.85
C GLY A 522 -1.97 -17.37 -21.16
N LYS A 523 -1.83 -17.84 -19.91
CA LYS A 523 -3.02 -18.20 -19.11
C LYS A 523 -3.75 -16.94 -18.63
N PRO A 524 -5.10 -16.90 -18.66
CA PRO A 524 -5.88 -15.72 -18.27
C PRO A 524 -5.52 -15.14 -16.90
N ASN A 525 -5.16 -16.01 -15.95
CA ASN A 525 -4.90 -15.60 -14.56
C ASN A 525 -3.47 -15.14 -14.28
N ALA A 526 -2.55 -15.26 -15.23
CA ALA A 526 -1.20 -14.71 -15.09
C ALA A 526 -1.24 -13.19 -14.83
N SER A 527 -2.17 -12.48 -15.47
CA SER A 527 -2.34 -11.04 -15.27
C SER A 527 -2.81 -10.70 -13.86
N TYR A 528 -3.77 -11.45 -13.29
CA TYR A 528 -4.21 -11.25 -11.91
C TYR A 528 -3.11 -11.59 -10.89
N ALA A 529 -2.25 -12.56 -11.19
CA ALA A 529 -1.09 -12.83 -10.34
C ALA A 529 -0.11 -11.65 -10.32
N ILE A 530 0.17 -11.05 -11.49
CA ILE A 530 1.01 -9.83 -11.57
C ILE A 530 0.36 -8.67 -10.80
N MET A 531 -0.97 -8.50 -10.90
CA MET A 531 -1.70 -7.51 -10.10
C MET A 531 -1.58 -7.78 -8.60
N GLY A 532 -1.80 -9.02 -8.16
CA GLY A 532 -1.73 -9.41 -6.75
C GLY A 532 -0.34 -9.18 -6.15
N TYR A 533 0.70 -9.56 -6.89
CA TYR A 533 2.09 -9.23 -6.56
C TYR A 533 2.29 -7.71 -6.46
N GLY A 534 1.93 -6.98 -7.52
CA GLY A 534 2.21 -5.56 -7.64
C GLY A 534 1.53 -4.73 -6.56
N LEU A 535 0.24 -4.98 -6.33
CA LEU A 535 -0.57 -4.26 -5.35
C LEU A 535 -0.08 -4.51 -3.92
N SER A 536 0.14 -5.78 -3.55
CA SER A 536 0.61 -6.15 -2.21
C SER A 536 1.98 -5.53 -1.92
N ASN A 537 2.94 -5.66 -2.84
CA ASN A 537 4.27 -5.08 -2.65
C ASN A 537 4.27 -3.56 -2.70
N TYR A 538 3.41 -2.94 -3.51
CA TYR A 538 3.35 -1.48 -3.57
C TYR A 538 2.97 -0.90 -2.20
N VAL A 539 1.92 -1.43 -1.58
CA VAL A 539 1.50 -1.02 -0.23
C VAL A 539 2.58 -1.37 0.81
N ARG A 540 3.21 -2.55 0.71
CA ARG A 540 4.26 -3.00 1.63
C ARG A 540 5.47 -2.10 1.62
N ASN A 541 6.00 -1.86 0.44
CA ASN A 541 7.24 -1.13 0.29
C ASN A 541 7.04 0.35 0.63
N GLN A 542 5.85 0.90 0.38
CA GLN A 542 5.47 2.22 0.90
C GLN A 542 5.36 2.24 2.43
N LEU A 543 4.71 1.23 3.04
CA LEU A 543 4.60 1.16 4.50
C LEU A 543 5.98 1.05 5.16
N LEU A 544 6.94 0.36 4.54
CA LEU A 544 8.33 0.33 5.02
C LEU A 544 8.97 1.72 5.03
N VAL A 545 8.70 2.55 4.01
CA VAL A 545 9.15 3.95 4.00
C VAL A 545 8.42 4.74 5.10
N GLU A 546 7.10 4.61 5.24
CA GLU A 546 6.34 5.29 6.30
C GLU A 546 6.85 4.91 7.71
N LYS A 547 7.13 3.62 7.91
CA LYS A 547 7.63 3.09 9.17
C LYS A 547 9.07 3.54 9.45
N TYR A 548 10.01 3.23 8.56
CA TYR A 548 11.45 3.37 8.83
C TYR A 548 12.08 4.67 8.35
N TYR A 549 11.41 5.46 7.53
CA TYR A 549 11.89 6.79 7.14
C TYR A 549 11.08 7.91 7.80
N ASN A 550 9.75 7.79 7.82
CA ASN A 550 8.88 8.89 8.22
C ASN A 550 8.59 8.94 9.72
N ASN A 551 8.26 7.81 10.37
CA ASN A 551 7.44 7.91 11.59
C ASN A 551 7.71 6.96 12.75
N ALA A 552 8.26 5.75 12.57
CA ALA A 552 8.45 4.84 13.70
C ALA A 552 9.66 5.23 14.57
N ILE A 553 9.46 5.24 15.89
CA ILE A 553 10.55 5.19 16.85
C ILE A 553 10.81 3.72 17.16
N VAL A 554 12.04 3.27 16.93
CA VAL A 554 12.45 1.89 17.14
C VAL A 554 13.44 1.74 18.30
N ASP A 555 13.40 0.61 18.99
CA ASP A 555 14.39 0.26 20.02
C ASP A 555 15.68 -0.34 19.43
N GLU A 556 16.60 -0.80 20.30
CA GLU A 556 17.86 -1.42 19.90
C GLU A 556 17.67 -2.76 19.14
N GLN A 557 16.47 -3.35 19.20
CA GLN A 557 16.07 -4.55 18.45
C GLN A 557 15.19 -4.20 17.24
N TYR A 558 15.12 -2.92 16.87
CA TYR A 558 14.34 -2.38 15.76
C TYR A 558 12.82 -2.63 15.86
N GLN A 559 12.32 -2.91 17.06
CA GLN A 559 10.90 -3.01 17.32
C GLN A 559 10.30 -1.62 17.47
N VAL A 560 9.09 -1.42 16.93
CA VAL A 560 8.39 -0.15 17.06
C VAL A 560 7.94 0.04 18.51
N VAL A 561 8.49 1.07 19.16
CA VAL A 561 8.17 1.43 20.55
C VAL A 561 7.46 2.77 20.67
N GLY A 562 7.38 3.54 19.58
CA GLY A 562 6.70 4.83 19.56
C GLY A 562 6.57 5.41 18.16
N LEU A 563 6.08 6.65 18.10
CA LEU A 563 5.86 7.41 16.88
C LEU A 563 6.54 8.77 16.98
N GLN A 564 7.16 9.21 15.90
CA GLN A 564 7.85 10.49 15.82
C GLN A 564 6.87 11.63 15.57
N PHE A 565 5.87 11.42 14.71
CA PHE A 565 4.88 12.42 14.30
C PHE A 565 3.46 11.84 14.32
N GLU A 566 2.88 11.74 15.52
CA GLU A 566 1.53 11.16 15.72
C GLU A 566 0.45 11.84 14.88
N GLY A 567 0.46 13.17 14.78
CA GLY A 567 -0.51 13.94 14.01
C GLY A 567 -0.46 13.65 12.51
N ALA A 568 0.73 13.38 11.96
CA ALA A 568 0.88 12.97 10.56
C ALA A 568 0.29 11.58 10.32
N LEU A 569 0.52 10.64 11.24
CA LEU A 569 -0.08 9.30 11.15
C LEU A 569 -1.60 9.34 11.30
N ASP A 570 -2.12 10.15 12.24
CA ASP A 570 -3.57 10.32 12.41
C ASP A 570 -4.21 10.90 11.16
N ASN A 571 -3.60 11.90 10.53
CA ASN A 571 -4.07 12.41 9.24
C ASN A 571 -4.09 11.31 8.17
N ALA A 572 -3.05 10.47 8.12
CA ALA A 572 -2.99 9.38 7.16
C ALA A 572 -4.06 8.31 7.38
N LEU A 573 -4.33 7.97 8.64
CA LEU A 573 -5.39 7.04 9.02
C LEU A 573 -6.78 7.61 8.71
N ASP A 574 -7.00 8.90 8.97
CA ASP A 574 -8.29 9.57 8.70
C ASP A 574 -8.55 9.68 7.20
N LEU A 575 -7.55 10.12 6.41
CA LEU A 575 -7.70 10.22 4.97
C LEU A 575 -7.87 8.85 4.31
N GLY A 576 -7.06 7.85 4.68
CA GLY A 576 -7.18 6.50 4.15
C GLY A 576 -8.54 5.87 4.45
N ARG A 577 -9.06 6.09 5.68
CA ARG A 577 -10.41 5.66 6.05
C ARG A 577 -11.48 6.36 5.23
N ALA A 578 -11.39 7.68 5.05
CA ALA A 578 -12.34 8.46 4.27
C ALA A 578 -12.36 8.01 2.81
N GLN A 579 -11.19 7.91 2.17
CA GLN A 579 -11.02 7.43 0.80
C GLN A 579 -11.58 6.05 0.58
N LEU A 580 -11.22 5.09 1.44
CA LEU A 580 -11.73 3.73 1.32
C LEU A 580 -13.26 3.69 1.46
N SER A 581 -13.84 4.41 2.42
CA SER A 581 -15.30 4.46 2.56
C SER A 581 -16.00 5.05 1.33
N ALA A 582 -15.44 6.12 0.76
CA ALA A 582 -15.99 6.78 -0.43
C ALA A 582 -15.93 5.87 -1.67
N GLU A 583 -14.80 5.18 -1.89
CA GLU A 583 -14.66 4.24 -3.01
C GLU A 583 -15.54 3.00 -2.86
N ILE A 584 -15.74 2.49 -1.64
CA ILE A 584 -16.69 1.40 -1.39
C ILE A 584 -18.12 1.84 -1.76
N ASP A 585 -18.52 3.05 -1.36
CA ASP A 585 -19.84 3.57 -1.69
C ASP A 585 -19.99 3.79 -3.20
N HIS A 586 -18.96 4.35 -3.84
CA HIS A 586 -18.90 4.52 -5.29
C HIS A 586 -19.09 3.19 -6.04
N LEU A 587 -18.36 2.14 -5.67
CA LEU A 587 -18.52 0.81 -6.26
C LEU A 587 -19.92 0.20 -6.04
N ARG A 588 -20.55 0.46 -4.88
CA ARG A 588 -21.94 0.03 -4.62
C ARG A 588 -22.94 0.72 -5.53
N THR A 589 -22.75 2.02 -5.82
CA THR A 589 -23.63 2.73 -6.79
C THR A 589 -23.53 2.15 -8.20
N HIS A 590 -22.43 1.46 -8.51
CA HIS A 590 -22.18 0.73 -9.76
C HIS A 590 -22.45 -0.78 -9.65
N GLU A 591 -23.32 -1.19 -8.72
CA GLU A 591 -23.74 -2.59 -8.53
C GLU A 591 -22.57 -3.57 -8.31
N SER A 592 -21.43 -3.08 -7.79
CA SER A 592 -20.19 -3.86 -7.62
C SER A 592 -19.70 -3.82 -6.17
N PRO A 593 -20.50 -4.25 -5.18
CA PRO A 593 -20.12 -4.15 -3.77
C PRO A 593 -18.82 -4.93 -3.50
N PRO A 594 -17.73 -4.26 -3.07
CA PRO A 594 -16.51 -4.96 -2.71
C PRO A 594 -16.71 -5.69 -1.38
N VAL A 595 -16.12 -6.87 -1.25
CA VAL A 595 -16.26 -7.72 -0.06
C VAL A 595 -14.98 -7.64 0.77
N ILE A 596 -13.83 -7.83 0.13
CA ILE A 596 -12.53 -7.84 0.80
C ILE A 596 -12.21 -6.42 1.30
N SER A 597 -12.47 -5.39 0.51
CA SER A 597 -12.20 -3.99 0.89
C SER A 597 -13.12 -3.49 2.00
N VAL A 598 -14.36 -3.98 2.10
CA VAL A 598 -15.20 -3.75 3.29
C VAL A 598 -14.59 -4.41 4.52
N GLY A 599 -14.07 -5.63 4.36
CA GLY A 599 -13.34 -6.31 5.43
C GLY A 599 -12.08 -5.57 5.86
N GLN A 600 -11.32 -5.01 4.92
CA GLN A 600 -10.13 -4.19 5.18
C GLN A 600 -10.51 -2.89 5.91
N TYR A 601 -11.60 -2.23 5.53
CA TYR A 601 -12.11 -1.05 6.25
C TYR A 601 -12.38 -1.37 7.73
N GLU A 602 -13.10 -2.47 7.98
CA GLU A 602 -13.44 -2.87 9.35
C GLU A 602 -12.20 -3.31 10.15
N ALA A 603 -11.29 -4.08 9.54
CA ALA A 603 -10.03 -4.50 10.16
C ALA A 603 -9.17 -3.29 10.53
N GLY A 604 -9.04 -2.30 9.63
CA GLY A 604 -8.34 -1.05 9.92
C GLY A 604 -8.92 -0.31 11.12
N GLY A 605 -10.24 -0.36 11.31
CA GLY A 605 -10.91 0.19 12.49
C GLY A 605 -10.54 -0.54 13.79
N VAL A 606 -10.43 -1.87 13.75
CA VAL A 606 -10.04 -2.70 14.91
C VAL A 606 -8.60 -2.40 15.34
N PHE A 607 -7.63 -2.48 14.41
CA PHE A 607 -6.23 -2.22 14.72
C PHE A 607 -5.98 -0.78 15.18
N ARG A 608 -6.72 0.18 14.62
CA ARG A 608 -6.64 1.58 15.08
C ARG A 608 -7.13 1.74 16.53
N ALA A 609 -8.13 0.97 16.95
CA ALA A 609 -8.71 1.06 18.29
C ALA A 609 -7.87 0.33 19.35
N ASP A 610 -7.20 -0.76 18.98
CA ASP A 610 -6.45 -1.62 19.92
C ASP A 610 -5.13 -0.94 20.41
N GLY A 611 -4.63 0.08 19.69
CA GLY A 611 -3.95 1.25 20.28
C GLY A 611 -2.44 1.18 20.51
N ALA A 612 -1.74 0.11 20.12
CA ALA A 612 -0.27 0.10 20.14
C ALA A 612 0.33 0.85 18.92
N PRO A 613 1.51 1.48 19.04
CA PRO A 613 2.16 2.15 17.90
C PRO A 613 2.32 1.26 16.66
N ALA A 614 2.69 -0.01 16.84
CA ALA A 614 2.84 -0.97 15.74
C ALA A 614 1.50 -1.24 15.02
N GLU A 615 0.42 -1.44 15.79
CA GLU A 615 -0.92 -1.74 15.25
C GLU A 615 -1.51 -0.57 14.45
N ARG A 616 -1.06 0.67 14.72
CA ARG A 616 -1.45 1.83 13.89
C ARG A 616 -0.89 1.75 12.47
N PHE A 617 0.28 1.14 12.27
CA PHE A 617 0.80 0.87 10.92
C PHE A 617 0.01 -0.26 10.23
N ASP A 618 -0.45 -1.27 10.99
CA ASP A 618 -1.34 -2.31 10.45
C ASP A 618 -2.69 -1.71 10.03
N ALA A 619 -3.25 -0.79 10.81
CA ALA A 619 -4.45 -0.07 10.43
C ALA A 619 -4.27 0.71 9.11
N LEU A 620 -3.12 1.39 8.96
CA LEU A 620 -2.77 2.10 7.74
C LEU A 620 -2.61 1.16 6.55
N TRP A 621 -1.98 -0.02 6.74
CA TRP A 621 -1.92 -1.07 5.74
C TRP A 621 -3.32 -1.42 5.21
N TYR A 622 -4.25 -1.74 6.11
CA TYR A 622 -5.61 -2.13 5.72
C TYR A 622 -6.34 -1.03 4.94
N TYR A 623 -6.27 0.22 5.39
CA TYR A 623 -6.91 1.33 4.67
C TYR A 623 -6.29 1.56 3.29
N ASN A 624 -4.95 1.52 3.18
CA ASN A 624 -4.25 1.73 1.92
C ASN A 624 -4.50 0.58 0.94
N SER A 625 -4.41 -0.67 1.40
CA SER A 625 -4.70 -1.85 0.58
C SER A 625 -6.13 -1.85 0.08
N GLY A 626 -7.10 -1.51 0.95
CA GLY A 626 -8.50 -1.37 0.56
C GLY A 626 -8.70 -0.28 -0.48
N PHE A 627 -8.16 0.92 -0.24
CA PHE A 627 -8.31 2.03 -1.16
C PHE A 627 -7.77 1.67 -2.56
N LEU A 628 -6.57 1.13 -2.63
CA LEU A 628 -5.93 0.79 -3.90
C LEU A 628 -6.68 -0.33 -4.63
N LEU A 629 -7.19 -1.33 -3.89
CA LEU A 629 -7.98 -2.42 -4.47
C LEU A 629 -9.32 -1.90 -5.02
N THR A 630 -10.01 -1.01 -4.30
CA THR A 630 -11.24 -0.39 -4.81
C THR A 630 -10.99 0.52 -6.01
N ARG A 631 -9.89 1.28 -6.03
CA ARG A 631 -9.49 2.08 -7.20
C ARG A 631 -9.19 1.21 -8.41
N LEU A 632 -8.53 0.07 -8.21
CA LEU A 632 -8.31 -0.93 -9.26
C LEU A 632 -9.65 -1.46 -9.78
N MET A 633 -10.60 -1.81 -8.91
CA MET A 633 -11.92 -2.26 -9.32
C MET A 633 -12.66 -1.19 -10.13
N SER A 634 -12.65 0.07 -9.69
CA SER A 634 -13.26 1.19 -10.40
C SER A 634 -12.66 1.36 -11.80
N TYR A 635 -11.33 1.28 -11.93
CA TYR A 635 -10.64 1.31 -13.23
C TYR A 635 -11.05 0.13 -14.13
N LEU A 636 -11.06 -1.09 -13.59
CA LEU A 636 -11.43 -2.30 -14.32
C LEU A 636 -12.90 -2.30 -14.77
N GLY A 637 -13.77 -1.64 -14.01
CA GLY A 637 -15.18 -1.41 -14.36
C GLY A 637 -15.38 -0.25 -15.35
N GLY A 638 -14.39 0.63 -15.50
CA GLY A 638 -14.49 1.87 -16.28
C GLY A 638 -15.36 2.93 -15.62
N PHE A 639 -15.38 2.97 -14.30
CA PHE A 639 -16.09 3.97 -13.52
C PHE A 639 -15.20 5.21 -13.36
N GLU A 640 -15.77 6.40 -13.58
CA GLU A 640 -15.09 7.66 -13.30
C GLU A 640 -14.83 7.80 -11.80
N THR A 641 -13.87 8.63 -11.39
CA THR A 641 -13.65 8.92 -9.97
C THR A 641 -14.91 9.46 -9.30
N PRO A 642 -15.15 9.14 -8.01
CA PRO A 642 -16.24 9.75 -7.28
C PRO A 642 -16.07 11.28 -7.23
N ASP A 643 -16.94 12.01 -7.92
CA ASP A 643 -17.04 13.47 -7.81
C ASP A 643 -17.46 13.86 -6.39
N ALA A 644 -16.69 14.74 -5.74
CA ALA A 644 -17.07 15.24 -4.41
C ALA A 644 -18.36 16.08 -4.42
N ASP A 645 -18.81 16.54 -5.59
CA ASP A 645 -20.01 17.37 -5.74
C ASP A 645 -21.32 16.58 -5.90
N ASP A 646 -21.30 15.24 -6.04
CA ASP A 646 -22.53 14.43 -6.10
C ASP A 646 -23.10 14.05 -4.71
N THR A 647 -23.05 14.98 -3.75
CA THR A 647 -23.89 14.89 -2.54
C THR A 647 -25.33 15.35 -2.80
N SER A 648 -25.68 15.64 -4.07
CA SER A 648 -27.00 16.15 -4.48
C SER A 648 -28.08 15.08 -4.63
N THR A 649 -27.74 13.79 -4.54
CA THR A 649 -28.69 12.68 -4.66
C THR A 649 -28.96 11.94 -3.35
N LYS A 650 -29.03 12.65 -2.21
CA LYS A 650 -29.86 12.20 -1.08
C LYS A 650 -31.35 12.33 -1.44
N LYS A 651 -31.84 11.44 -2.30
CA LYS A 651 -33.24 11.05 -2.23
C LYS A 651 -33.35 10.06 -1.09
N ASP A 652 -33.86 10.54 0.04
CA ASP A 652 -34.34 9.68 1.11
C ASP A 652 -35.18 8.54 0.50
N PRO A 653 -35.00 7.28 0.94
CA PRO A 653 -35.85 6.21 0.49
C PRO A 653 -37.29 6.54 0.89
N VAL A 654 -38.14 6.82 -0.11
CA VAL A 654 -39.58 6.97 0.08
C VAL A 654 -40.07 5.68 0.74
N PRO A 655 -40.64 5.73 1.96
CA PRO A 655 -41.20 4.54 2.57
C PRO A 655 -42.36 4.05 1.72
N SER A 656 -42.35 2.78 1.32
CA SER A 656 -43.49 2.17 0.65
C SER A 656 -44.68 2.13 1.62
N GLU A 657 -45.61 3.06 1.50
CA GLU A 657 -46.94 2.95 2.10
C GLU A 657 -47.69 1.78 1.45
N LYS A 658 -47.57 0.59 2.04
CA LYS A 658 -48.68 -0.37 2.06
C LYS A 658 -49.40 -0.21 3.38
N ALA A 659 -50.26 0.80 3.45
CA ALA A 659 -51.27 0.90 4.49
C ALA A 659 -52.26 -0.26 4.34
N THR A 660 -52.18 -1.23 5.24
CA THR A 660 -53.26 -2.16 5.55
C THR A 660 -54.45 -1.37 6.06
N LYS A 661 -55.56 -1.40 5.32
CA LYS A 661 -56.87 -0.89 5.77
C LYS A 661 -57.30 -1.66 7.03
N PRO A 662 -57.76 -0.98 8.10
CA PRO A 662 -58.57 -1.63 9.12
C PRO A 662 -59.99 -1.84 8.58
N SER A 663 -60.55 -3.02 8.85
CA SER A 663 -61.94 -3.36 8.58
C SER A 663 -62.85 -2.64 9.57
N ASP A 664 -63.62 -1.66 9.09
CA ASP A 664 -64.82 -1.19 9.77
C ASP A 664 -65.94 -2.22 9.53
N ASP A 665 -66.24 -2.99 10.56
CA ASP A 665 -67.44 -3.81 10.67
C ASP A 665 -68.40 -3.08 11.63
N THR A 666 -69.37 -2.36 11.06
CA THR A 666 -70.61 -1.97 11.75
C THR A 666 -71.77 -1.94 10.75
N THR A 667 -72.52 -3.04 10.72
CA THR A 667 -73.94 -3.02 10.36
C THR A 667 -74.72 -3.55 11.56
N GLU A 668 -75.34 -2.63 12.30
CA GLU A 668 -76.57 -2.91 13.04
C GLU A 668 -77.66 -3.28 12.00
N ASP A 669 -78.27 -4.47 12.12
CA ASP A 669 -79.69 -4.54 12.47
C ASP A 669 -80.16 -6.00 12.73
N ASP A 670 -81.18 -6.06 13.59
CA ASP A 670 -82.17 -7.12 13.83
C ASP A 670 -81.89 -8.32 14.79
N THR A 671 -82.66 -8.24 15.89
CA THR A 671 -83.18 -9.25 16.85
C THR A 671 -82.42 -9.62 18.11
#